data_AF-A0A6N6T9G5-F1
#
_entry.id   AF-A0A6N6T9G5-F1
#
_cell.length_a   1.000
_cell.length_b   1.000
_cell.length_c   1.000
_cell.angle_alpha   90.00
_cell.angle_beta   90.00
_cell.angle_gamma   90.00
#
_symmetry.space_group_name_H-M   'P 1'
#
loop_
_entity.id
_entity.type
_entity.pdbx_description
1 polymer ?
#
loop_
_entity_poly.entity_id
_entity_poly.type
_entity_poly.pdbx_seq_one_letter_code
_entity_poly.pdbx_strand_id
1 'polypeptide(L)'
;MDIHELIGTVACSILKEELSDHTAQAGTARFLLDGLSVAQTVAVTRAVLADPFLTERVEIKLPKALFEGHALPDTILTERNATFYRSADCDKLAFLITNATAEEGQAEDMSLHEVTPVGSAQLMERLPAWVSAASAGLALTDEARVYWEKSLAGLVQVGSTALERFARYVVSTREAVIDEGYPIIEALGYALPALQLPRDPAAFAGIKDRSRRHPSAWRREFVGLRRKRHPYLLKQNPNQIVISETELRDAYEKARDVIPVLVHPVVELFIESRPGWNSSSEALANCQWEHIKPLFEGLAREKANLGQDTQRFYAEGPPDLLSADDEEYLELLVKRKTTSAPEEEDIAFYERHRDEIREDRKLKSSWDKFIFGRPLETDEFLSGLALMMETLNARSNPGVRRHLTIRCDSATKRDLRNLNTEAGLYFSLRYAGLQQLLGPGVAIEFGALMDYPAVLQGWRDSKDKSAANRSVAKAALQLRFHLELETTDGDGGTSTASAQLIWKYRPDVISSQLADDWERLCQHPFVALRCGREPGTSGRRPGSIDLSDVRTLVPGYDRDRGSLVPTYRRERDLGLIWKANLKTALDQNLVGRDGAEELQALFEAFRERYEDAIIGFRQEGALNLACREQASAYADLLDAVRKHAPGDRNKELLLRPLLELGQAPVGDGAAAAIVAPWHPLRLAAAWRKAHLVREVVRSVIDRPAGLEGDTKLFFRDLAEDMRHVFYPEVVVSWTGRKPELLALVDSQGDYSLHE
;
A
#
# COMPACT_ATOMS: atom_id res chain seq x y z
N MET A 1 1.18 10.46 40.85
CA MET A 1 0.06 9.84 40.13
C MET A 1 0.58 8.51 39.62
N ASP A 2 -0.03 7.40 40.01
CA ASP A 2 0.41 6.08 39.56
C ASP A 2 -0.11 5.77 38.14
N ILE A 3 0.62 4.97 37.36
CA ILE A 3 0.21 4.62 36.00
C ILE A 3 -1.09 3.80 35.96
N HIS A 4 -1.34 2.94 36.95
CA HIS A 4 -2.54 2.12 37.01
C HIS A 4 -3.73 2.93 37.49
N GLU A 5 -3.52 3.87 38.43
CA GLU A 5 -4.52 4.85 38.85
C GLU A 5 -5.03 5.69 37.66
N LEU A 6 -4.11 6.13 36.79
CA LEU A 6 -4.46 6.87 35.58
C LEU A 6 -5.27 6.01 34.59
N ILE A 7 -4.84 4.76 34.34
CA ILE A 7 -5.59 3.81 33.50
C ILE A 7 -7.01 3.60 34.03
N GLY A 8 -7.16 3.37 35.34
CA GLY A 8 -8.46 3.19 35.98
C GLY A 8 -9.37 4.40 35.84
N THR A 9 -8.81 5.61 35.99
CA THR A 9 -9.53 6.88 35.82
C THR A 9 -10.06 7.04 34.39
N VAL A 10 -9.23 6.73 33.39
CA VAL A 10 -9.63 6.80 31.98
C VAL A 10 -10.71 5.76 31.66
N ALA A 11 -10.56 4.52 32.14
CA ALA A 11 -11.58 3.49 31.96
C ALA A 11 -12.93 3.90 32.57
N CYS A 12 -12.92 4.51 33.76
CA CYS A 12 -14.14 5.04 34.38
C CYS A 12 -14.78 6.15 33.54
N SER A 13 -13.99 7.01 32.90
CA SER A 13 -14.52 8.04 32.00
C SER A 13 -15.29 7.42 30.83
N ILE A 14 -14.78 6.36 30.22
CA ILE A 14 -15.44 5.64 29.13
C ILE A 14 -16.76 5.04 29.62
N LEU A 15 -16.72 4.30 30.73
CA LEU A 15 -17.90 3.65 31.28
C LEU A 15 -18.99 4.66 31.65
N LYS A 16 -18.61 5.83 32.17
CA LYS A 16 -19.57 6.90 32.50
C LYS A 16 -20.24 7.47 31.27
N GLU A 17 -19.49 7.71 30.20
CA GLU A 17 -20.02 8.24 28.93
C GLU A 17 -21.05 7.27 28.37
N GLU A 18 -20.68 6.00 28.20
CA GLU A 18 -21.56 4.95 27.67
C GLU A 18 -22.82 4.75 28.53
N LEU A 19 -22.69 4.78 29.86
CA LEU A 19 -23.82 4.58 30.78
C LEU A 19 -24.68 5.83 31.01
N SER A 20 -24.19 7.02 30.65
CA SER A 20 -24.99 8.25 30.73
C SER A 20 -26.01 8.35 29.59
N ASP A 21 -25.68 7.77 28.43
CA ASP A 21 -26.55 7.75 27.24
C ASP A 21 -27.53 6.55 27.23
N HIS A 22 -27.39 5.61 28.17
CA HIS A 22 -28.26 4.45 28.28
C HIS A 22 -29.65 4.80 28.84
N THR A 23 -30.68 4.64 28.01
CA THR A 23 -32.08 4.69 28.45
C THR A 23 -32.51 3.34 29.03
N ALA A 24 -33.40 3.34 30.04
CA ALA A 24 -33.86 2.13 30.73
C ALA A 24 -34.57 1.09 29.82
N GLN A 25 -34.84 1.42 28.55
CA GLN A 25 -35.40 0.50 27.55
C GLN A 25 -34.33 -0.29 26.76
N ALA A 26 -33.04 0.02 26.92
CA ALA A 26 -31.94 -0.50 26.09
C ALA A 26 -31.39 -1.88 26.50
N GLY A 27 -31.94 -2.51 27.55
CA GLY A 27 -31.42 -3.78 28.10
C GLY A 27 -30.11 -3.61 28.88
N THR A 28 -29.56 -4.72 29.40
CA THR A 28 -28.30 -4.75 30.15
C THR A 28 -27.08 -4.59 29.22
N ALA A 29 -26.25 -3.59 29.46
CA ALA A 29 -24.99 -3.40 28.74
C ALA A 29 -23.90 -4.38 29.25
N ARG A 30 -22.94 -4.73 28.41
CA ARG A 30 -21.87 -5.67 28.77
C ARG A 30 -20.54 -5.09 28.30
N PHE A 31 -19.62 -4.89 29.23
CA PHE A 31 -18.28 -4.38 28.96
C PHE A 31 -17.23 -5.45 29.23
N LEU A 32 -16.29 -5.62 28.31
CA LEU A 32 -15.18 -6.57 28.43
C LEU A 32 -13.87 -5.81 28.61
N LEU A 33 -13.19 -6.01 29.75
CA LEU A 33 -11.80 -5.61 29.94
C LEU A 33 -10.91 -6.54 29.11
N ASP A 34 -10.70 -6.12 27.86
CA ASP A 34 -10.13 -6.93 26.79
C ASP A 34 -8.60 -6.76 26.70
N GLY A 35 -7.87 -7.87 26.87
CA GLY A 35 -6.42 -7.91 26.71
C GLY A 35 -5.65 -7.03 27.71
N LEU A 36 -6.26 -6.71 28.85
CA LEU A 36 -5.61 -6.00 29.95
C LEU A 36 -4.88 -6.99 30.89
N SER A 37 -3.74 -6.57 31.43
CA SER A 37 -3.02 -7.36 32.44
C SER A 37 -3.81 -7.45 33.75
N VAL A 38 -3.45 -8.38 34.64
CA VAL A 38 -4.08 -8.51 35.97
C VAL A 38 -4.00 -7.20 36.75
N ALA A 39 -2.82 -6.55 36.76
CA ALA A 39 -2.63 -5.28 37.46
C ALA A 39 -3.52 -4.16 36.89
N GLN A 40 -3.66 -4.08 35.56
CA GLN A 40 -4.52 -3.11 34.89
C GLN A 40 -6.00 -3.37 35.20
N THR A 41 -6.42 -4.64 35.14
CA THR A 41 -7.81 -5.06 35.44
C THR A 41 -8.18 -4.76 36.89
N VAL A 42 -7.29 -5.04 37.84
CA VAL A 42 -7.46 -4.71 39.26
C VAL A 42 -7.61 -3.20 39.45
N ALA A 43 -6.80 -2.41 38.75
CA ALA A 43 -6.85 -0.95 38.86
C ALA A 43 -8.14 -0.34 38.30
N VAL A 44 -8.58 -0.79 37.13
CA VAL A 44 -9.88 -0.41 36.57
C VAL A 44 -11.01 -0.79 37.52
N THR A 45 -10.98 -2.01 38.06
CA THR A 45 -11.97 -2.49 39.02
C THR A 45 -12.04 -1.63 40.28
N ARG A 46 -10.88 -1.29 40.87
CA ARG A 46 -10.82 -0.41 42.04
C ARG A 46 -11.35 0.99 41.73
N ALA A 47 -11.03 1.53 40.55
CA ALA A 47 -11.53 2.83 40.14
C ALA A 47 -13.06 2.82 39.97
N VAL A 48 -13.63 1.77 39.39
CA VAL A 48 -15.09 1.58 39.25
C VAL A 48 -15.76 1.48 40.62
N LEU A 49 -15.20 0.70 41.55
CA LEU A 49 -15.72 0.52 42.92
C LEU A 49 -15.59 1.79 43.79
N ALA A 50 -14.62 2.66 43.50
CA ALA A 50 -14.46 3.93 44.18
C ALA A 50 -15.40 5.02 43.63
N ASP A 51 -15.95 4.82 42.43
CA ASP A 51 -16.82 5.78 41.77
C ASP A 51 -18.30 5.55 42.14
N PRO A 52 -18.97 6.51 42.80
CA PRO A 52 -20.36 6.32 43.22
C PRO A 52 -21.34 6.11 42.06
N PHE A 53 -21.11 6.77 40.92
CA PHE A 53 -22.00 6.65 39.76
C PHE A 53 -21.91 5.25 39.14
N LEU A 54 -20.69 4.71 39.01
CA LEU A 54 -20.46 3.41 38.40
C LEU A 54 -20.74 2.25 39.36
N THR A 55 -20.40 2.37 40.64
CA THR A 55 -20.63 1.31 41.64
C THR A 55 -22.09 0.91 41.75
N GLU A 56 -23.02 1.87 41.63
CA GLU A 56 -24.46 1.60 41.66
C GLU A 56 -24.98 0.98 40.35
N ARG A 57 -24.30 1.20 39.21
CA ARG A 57 -24.78 0.87 37.86
C ARG A 57 -24.09 -0.33 37.21
N VAL A 58 -22.90 -0.70 37.69
CA VAL A 58 -22.07 -1.75 37.11
C VAL A 58 -21.95 -2.91 38.09
N GLU A 59 -22.22 -4.12 37.60
CA GLU A 59 -21.94 -5.36 38.29
C GLU A 59 -20.65 -5.97 37.75
N ILE A 60 -19.65 -6.08 38.61
CA ILE A 60 -18.31 -6.57 38.24
C ILE A 60 -18.26 -8.07 38.51
N LYS A 61 -17.77 -8.86 37.54
CA LYS A 61 -17.57 -10.31 37.68
C LYS A 61 -16.20 -10.72 37.14
N LEU A 62 -15.27 -11.03 38.04
CA LEU A 62 -13.90 -11.43 37.73
C LEU A 62 -13.63 -12.89 38.13
N PRO A 63 -12.89 -13.68 37.32
CA PRO A 63 -12.55 -15.06 37.66
C PRO A 63 -11.80 -15.18 38.99
N LYS A 64 -12.36 -15.90 39.96
CA LYS A 64 -11.78 -16.06 41.30
C LYS A 64 -10.36 -16.63 41.24
N ALA A 65 -10.13 -17.60 40.37
CA ALA A 65 -8.83 -18.25 40.18
C ALA A 65 -7.67 -17.30 39.82
N LEU A 66 -7.96 -16.11 39.26
CA LEU A 66 -6.95 -15.14 38.84
C LEU A 66 -6.87 -13.92 39.76
N PHE A 67 -7.97 -13.55 40.40
CA PHE A 67 -8.10 -12.28 41.12
C PHE A 67 -8.22 -12.43 42.65
N GLU A 68 -8.28 -13.65 43.17
CA GLU A 68 -8.20 -13.91 44.61
C GLU A 68 -6.84 -13.44 45.17
N GLY A 69 -6.85 -12.81 46.35
CA GLY A 69 -5.63 -12.26 46.97
C GLY A 69 -5.22 -10.85 46.54
N HIS A 70 -5.88 -10.24 45.54
CA HIS A 70 -5.60 -8.86 45.10
C HIS A 70 -6.34 -7.76 45.91
N ALA A 71 -6.83 -8.08 47.12
CA ALA A 71 -7.61 -7.18 47.98
C ALA A 71 -8.85 -6.58 47.28
N LEU A 72 -9.57 -7.41 46.52
CA LEU A 72 -10.86 -7.10 45.91
C LEU A 72 -11.99 -7.74 46.73
N PRO A 73 -13.21 -7.16 46.77
CA PRO A 73 -14.34 -7.76 47.48
C PRO A 73 -14.75 -9.13 46.91
N ASP A 74 -15.02 -10.11 47.78
CA ASP A 74 -15.46 -11.45 47.33
C ASP A 74 -16.75 -11.41 46.49
N THR A 75 -17.59 -10.38 46.68
CA THR A 75 -18.87 -10.21 45.96
C THR A 75 -18.72 -9.97 44.45
N ILE A 76 -17.53 -9.55 44.00
CA ILE A 76 -17.25 -9.32 42.57
C ILE A 76 -16.47 -10.47 41.92
N LEU A 77 -16.08 -11.48 42.70
CA LEU A 77 -15.39 -12.67 42.21
C LEU A 77 -16.40 -13.74 41.79
N THR A 78 -16.03 -14.56 40.80
CA THR A 78 -16.90 -15.61 40.28
C THR A 78 -16.11 -16.84 39.84
N GLU A 79 -16.74 -18.01 39.96
CA GLU A 79 -16.26 -19.28 39.41
C GLU A 79 -16.81 -19.54 37.99
N ARG A 80 -17.72 -18.67 37.50
CA ARG A 80 -18.28 -18.76 36.15
C ARG A 80 -17.35 -18.10 35.13
N ASN A 81 -17.32 -18.63 33.91
CA ASN A 81 -16.55 -18.05 32.81
C ASN A 81 -17.20 -16.78 32.23
N ALA A 82 -16.44 -16.01 31.46
CA ALA A 82 -16.93 -14.77 30.84
C ALA A 82 -18.13 -14.99 29.91
N THR A 83 -18.19 -16.13 29.20
CA THR A 83 -19.31 -16.48 28.30
C THR A 83 -20.65 -16.65 29.00
N PHE A 84 -20.65 -17.10 30.25
CA PHE A 84 -21.88 -17.19 31.06
C PHE A 84 -22.58 -15.82 31.17
N TYR A 85 -21.80 -14.75 31.36
CA TYR A 85 -22.33 -13.40 31.56
C TYR A 85 -22.83 -12.74 30.27
N ARG A 86 -22.66 -13.37 29.09
CA ARG A 86 -23.23 -12.87 27.82
C ARG A 86 -24.75 -12.84 27.83
N SER A 87 -25.39 -13.83 28.44
CA SER A 87 -26.85 -13.95 28.48
C SER A 87 -27.41 -14.00 29.89
N ALA A 88 -26.56 -13.80 30.91
CA ALA A 88 -27.02 -13.69 32.29
C ALA A 88 -27.85 -12.42 32.48
N ASP A 89 -28.89 -12.53 33.30
CA ASP A 89 -29.62 -11.38 33.81
C ASP A 89 -28.73 -10.59 34.78
N CYS A 90 -28.86 -9.26 34.74
CA CYS A 90 -28.13 -8.34 35.62
C CYS A 90 -29.14 -7.47 36.36
N ASP A 91 -28.99 -7.37 37.67
CA ASP A 91 -29.83 -6.49 38.51
C ASP A 91 -29.40 -5.02 38.38
N LYS A 92 -28.27 -4.75 37.71
CA LYS A 92 -27.76 -3.41 37.41
C LYS A 92 -27.80 -3.12 35.90
N LEU A 93 -27.41 -1.90 35.53
CA LEU A 93 -27.43 -1.45 34.14
C LEU A 93 -26.39 -2.18 33.26
N ALA A 94 -25.27 -2.62 33.84
CA ALA A 94 -24.23 -3.29 33.06
C ALA A 94 -23.43 -4.36 33.81
N PHE A 95 -22.89 -5.31 33.06
CA PHE A 95 -21.79 -6.16 33.52
C PHE A 95 -20.43 -5.60 33.11
N LEU A 96 -19.44 -5.72 33.99
CA LEU A 96 -18.01 -5.56 33.67
C LEU A 96 -17.29 -6.88 33.91
N ILE A 97 -16.81 -7.48 32.82
CA ILE A 97 -16.15 -8.79 32.80
C ILE A 97 -14.76 -8.69 32.18
N THR A 98 -13.95 -9.74 32.28
CA THR A 98 -12.60 -9.79 31.70
C THR A 98 -12.35 -11.11 30.99
N ASN A 99 -11.47 -11.09 29.99
CA ASN A 99 -10.90 -12.28 29.35
C ASN A 99 -9.43 -12.51 29.75
N ALA A 100 -8.95 -11.84 30.81
CA ALA A 100 -7.60 -12.05 31.31
C ALA A 100 -7.37 -13.53 31.69
N THR A 101 -6.20 -14.05 31.34
CA THR A 101 -5.75 -15.40 31.73
C THR A 101 -4.49 -15.31 32.60
N ALA A 102 -4.06 -16.44 33.17
CA ALA A 102 -2.85 -16.51 34.01
C ALA A 102 -1.55 -16.28 33.24
N GLU A 103 -1.54 -16.47 31.91
CA GLU A 103 -0.37 -16.26 31.06
C GLU A 103 -0.47 -14.89 30.36
N GLU A 104 0.48 -13.99 30.64
CA GLU A 104 0.52 -12.66 30.02
C GLU A 104 0.58 -12.77 28.48
N GLY A 105 -0.39 -12.13 27.80
CA GLY A 105 -0.45 -12.08 26.34
C GLY A 105 -1.28 -13.17 25.67
N GLN A 106 -1.92 -14.06 26.42
CA GLN A 106 -2.96 -14.96 25.89
C GLN A 106 -4.34 -14.51 26.40
N ALA A 107 -5.13 -13.88 25.53
CA ALA A 107 -6.57 -13.79 25.75
C ALA A 107 -7.22 -15.04 25.17
N GLU A 108 -8.21 -15.63 25.85
CA GLU A 108 -9.05 -16.63 25.18
C GLU A 108 -9.78 -15.93 24.02
N ASP A 109 -9.55 -16.42 22.80
CA ASP A 109 -10.17 -15.93 21.57
C ASP A 109 -11.65 -16.35 21.58
N MET A 110 -12.45 -15.61 22.34
CA MET A 110 -13.88 -15.89 22.53
C MET A 110 -14.71 -15.02 21.59
N SER A 111 -15.60 -15.64 20.82
CA SER A 111 -16.58 -14.93 19.98
C SER A 111 -17.63 -14.21 20.84
N LEU A 112 -17.31 -13.00 21.28
CA LEU A 112 -18.17 -12.12 22.08
C LEU A 112 -18.73 -10.97 21.23
N HIS A 113 -19.50 -11.30 20.18
CA HIS A 113 -20.11 -10.30 19.28
C HIS A 113 -21.15 -9.36 19.94
N GLU A 114 -21.54 -9.60 21.19
CA GLU A 114 -22.56 -8.83 21.93
C GLU A 114 -21.99 -8.06 23.15
N VAL A 115 -20.67 -7.86 23.23
CA VAL A 115 -20.01 -7.19 24.37
C VAL A 115 -19.15 -6.03 23.86
N THR A 116 -19.22 -4.88 24.54
CA THR A 116 -18.42 -3.67 24.21
C THR A 116 -17.02 -3.81 24.82
N PRO A 117 -15.94 -3.87 24.00
CA PRO A 117 -14.58 -3.98 24.53
C PRO A 117 -14.10 -2.67 25.14
N VAL A 118 -13.44 -2.77 26.29
CA VAL A 118 -12.68 -1.71 26.96
C VAL A 118 -11.25 -2.20 27.13
N GLY A 119 -10.54 -2.30 26.00
CA GLY A 119 -9.16 -2.77 25.93
C GLY A 119 -8.17 -1.63 25.69
N SER A 120 -6.90 -2.01 25.46
CA SER A 120 -5.81 -1.06 25.23
C SER A 120 -6.11 -0.05 24.11
N ALA A 121 -6.75 -0.49 23.02
CA ALA A 121 -7.09 0.37 21.89
C ALA A 121 -8.12 1.43 22.28
N GLN A 122 -9.25 1.03 22.89
CA GLN A 122 -10.32 1.96 23.30
C GLN A 122 -9.83 2.95 24.36
N LEU A 123 -8.97 2.51 25.27
CA LEU A 123 -8.35 3.40 26.25
C LEU A 123 -7.45 4.44 25.56
N MET A 124 -6.60 4.03 24.62
CA MET A 124 -5.72 4.97 23.89
C MET A 124 -6.45 5.92 22.95
N GLU A 125 -7.65 5.57 22.45
CA GLU A 125 -8.46 6.46 21.62
C GLU A 125 -9.08 7.62 22.42
N ARG A 126 -9.28 7.44 23.73
CA ARG A 126 -9.95 8.41 24.61
C ARG A 126 -8.98 9.44 25.19
N LEU A 127 -8.19 10.05 24.31
CA LEU A 127 -7.12 11.00 24.61
C LEU A 127 -7.52 12.19 25.50
N PRO A 128 -8.70 12.81 25.34
CA PRO A 128 -9.12 13.91 26.23
C PRO A 128 -9.18 13.49 27.70
N ALA A 129 -9.56 12.25 28.00
CA ALA A 129 -9.62 11.73 29.37
C ALA A 129 -8.22 11.60 29.98
N TRP A 130 -7.23 11.14 29.21
CA TRP A 130 -5.83 11.07 29.64
C TRP A 130 -5.28 12.44 30.00
N VAL A 131 -5.45 13.43 29.11
CA VAL A 131 -4.94 14.79 29.33
C VAL A 131 -5.68 15.47 30.47
N SER A 132 -7.00 15.27 30.59
CA SER A 132 -7.79 15.83 31.69
C SER A 132 -7.30 15.30 33.04
N ALA A 133 -7.20 13.98 33.19
CA ALA A 133 -6.71 13.35 34.41
C ALA A 133 -5.26 13.77 34.72
N ALA A 134 -4.36 13.66 33.74
CA ALA A 134 -2.95 13.97 33.92
C ALA A 134 -2.63 15.47 34.03
N SER A 135 -3.55 16.37 33.66
CA SER A 135 -3.41 17.82 33.86
C SER A 135 -4.09 18.34 35.12
N ALA A 136 -4.80 17.49 35.87
CA ALA A 136 -5.47 17.89 37.11
C ALA A 136 -4.47 18.49 38.11
N GLY A 137 -4.69 19.73 38.55
CA GLY A 137 -3.77 20.44 39.46
C GLY A 137 -2.53 21.04 38.78
N LEU A 138 -2.39 20.96 37.45
CA LEU A 138 -1.36 21.68 36.70
C LEU A 138 -1.89 23.02 36.20
N ALA A 139 -1.07 24.07 36.26
CA ALA A 139 -1.35 25.38 35.68
C ALA A 139 -1.07 25.42 34.15
N LEU A 140 -1.64 24.46 33.40
CA LEU A 140 -1.52 24.43 31.94
C LEU A 140 -2.59 25.30 31.28
N THR A 141 -2.20 26.02 30.23
CA THR A 141 -3.15 26.72 29.36
C THR A 141 -3.98 25.72 28.54
N ASP A 142 -5.15 26.14 28.08
CA ASP A 142 -5.99 25.28 27.22
C ASP A 142 -5.27 24.91 25.92
N GLU A 143 -4.45 25.83 25.39
CA GLU A 143 -3.61 25.55 24.24
C GLU A 143 -2.55 24.47 24.53
N ALA A 144 -1.90 24.51 25.70
CA ALA A 144 -0.95 23.48 26.11
C ALA A 144 -1.62 22.10 26.26
N ARG A 145 -2.85 22.06 26.80
CA ARG A 145 -3.66 20.82 26.87
C ARG A 145 -3.98 20.28 25.47
N VAL A 146 -4.37 21.16 24.54
CA VAL A 146 -4.60 20.77 23.14
C VAL A 146 -3.32 20.22 22.51
N TYR A 147 -2.16 20.83 22.72
CA TYR A 147 -0.90 20.33 22.18
C TYR A 147 -0.53 18.95 22.74
N TRP A 148 -0.74 18.75 24.05
CA TRP A 148 -0.54 17.44 24.68
C TRP A 148 -1.45 16.38 24.04
N GLU A 149 -2.74 16.68 23.88
CA GLU A 149 -3.70 15.78 23.23
C GLU A 149 -3.29 15.44 21.79
N LYS A 150 -2.90 16.44 20.98
CA LYS A 150 -2.49 16.22 19.59
C LYS A 150 -1.16 15.46 19.47
N SER A 151 -0.26 15.63 20.44
CA SER A 151 0.96 14.82 20.55
C SER A 151 0.63 13.35 20.84
N LEU A 152 -0.24 13.08 21.82
CA LEU A 152 -0.68 11.71 22.11
C LEU A 152 -1.43 11.09 20.91
N ALA A 153 -2.25 11.87 20.19
CA ALA A 153 -2.88 11.42 18.96
C ALA A 153 -1.85 11.03 17.89
N GLY A 154 -0.79 11.84 17.74
CA GLY A 154 0.33 11.51 16.86
C GLY A 154 1.03 10.21 17.27
N LEU A 155 1.23 9.97 18.57
CA LEU A 155 1.84 8.76 19.11
C LEU A 155 0.98 7.51 18.89
N VAL A 156 -0.34 7.59 19.13
CA VAL A 156 -1.28 6.48 18.89
C VAL A 156 -1.27 6.07 17.42
N GLN A 157 -1.25 7.04 16.50
CA GLN A 157 -1.16 6.78 15.05
C GLN A 157 0.14 6.09 14.60
N VAL A 158 1.18 6.00 15.45
CA VAL A 158 2.39 5.21 15.16
C VAL A 158 2.13 3.70 15.32
N GLY A 159 1.11 3.30 16.10
CA GLY A 159 0.64 1.91 16.17
C GLY A 159 1.55 0.90 16.88
N SER A 160 2.53 1.35 17.69
CA SER A 160 3.56 0.46 18.30
C SER A 160 3.86 0.74 19.79
N THR A 161 2.90 1.28 20.53
CA THR A 161 3.08 1.62 21.95
C THR A 161 2.14 0.78 22.80
N ALA A 162 2.68 0.00 23.75
CA ALA A 162 1.88 -0.74 24.72
C ALA A 162 1.22 0.22 25.73
N LEU A 163 0.07 -0.16 26.28
CA LEU A 163 -0.71 0.69 27.20
C LEU A 163 0.10 1.16 28.41
N GLU A 164 0.91 0.28 29.00
CA GLU A 164 1.73 0.65 30.15
C GLU A 164 2.79 1.71 29.80
N ARG A 165 3.46 1.59 28.64
CA ARG A 165 4.42 2.59 28.17
C ARG A 165 3.73 3.91 27.83
N PHE A 166 2.53 3.85 27.25
CA PHE A 166 1.72 5.03 26.98
C PHE A 166 1.35 5.76 28.27
N ALA A 167 0.83 5.03 29.28
CA ALA A 167 0.49 5.59 30.58
C ALA A 167 1.72 6.18 31.29
N ARG A 168 2.85 5.46 31.28
CA ARG A 168 4.12 5.95 31.85
C ARG A 168 4.61 7.22 31.16
N TYR A 169 4.49 7.31 29.83
CA TYR A 169 4.83 8.52 29.10
C TYR A 169 3.97 9.72 29.50
N VAL A 170 2.67 9.52 29.71
CA VAL A 170 1.75 10.58 30.20
C VAL A 170 2.13 11.01 31.63
N VAL A 171 2.37 10.05 32.53
CA VAL A 171 2.79 10.35 33.92
C VAL A 171 4.14 11.06 33.95
N SER A 172 5.15 10.58 33.21
CA SER A 172 6.47 11.23 33.15
C SER A 172 6.42 12.60 32.48
N THR A 173 5.48 12.85 31.56
CA THR A 173 5.24 14.21 31.03
C THR A 173 4.70 15.12 32.13
N ARG A 174 3.75 14.64 32.94
CA ARG A 174 3.23 15.38 34.11
C ARG A 174 4.35 15.68 35.12
N GLU A 175 5.17 14.69 35.46
CA GLU A 175 6.30 14.84 36.39
C GLU A 175 7.30 15.88 35.86
N ALA A 176 7.62 15.85 34.57
CA ALA A 176 8.49 16.86 33.95
C ALA A 176 7.91 18.29 34.02
N VAL A 177 6.58 18.46 34.02
CA VAL A 177 5.96 19.77 34.22
C VAL A 177 6.03 20.20 35.69
N ILE A 178 5.79 19.30 36.64
CA ILE A 178 5.75 19.62 38.08
C ILE A 178 7.14 19.80 38.66
N ASP A 179 8.00 18.80 38.45
CA ASP A 179 9.26 18.65 39.18
C ASP A 179 10.39 19.44 38.51
N GLU A 180 10.38 19.50 37.17
CA GLU A 180 11.43 20.16 36.37
C GLU A 180 10.99 21.52 35.83
N GLY A 181 9.69 21.84 35.91
CA GLY A 181 9.15 23.12 35.43
C GLY A 181 9.15 23.29 33.90
N TYR A 182 9.24 22.21 33.14
CA TYR A 182 9.25 22.29 31.68
C TYR A 182 7.88 22.72 31.13
N PRO A 183 7.83 23.61 30.11
CA PRO A 183 6.63 23.79 29.32
C PRO A 183 6.26 22.47 28.61
N ILE A 184 5.00 22.34 28.19
CA ILE A 184 4.46 21.04 27.77
C ILE A 184 5.23 20.40 26.60
N ILE A 185 5.82 21.19 25.70
CA ILE A 185 6.53 20.68 24.52
C ILE A 185 7.86 20.06 24.94
N GLU A 186 8.60 20.75 25.80
CA GLU A 186 9.84 20.27 26.38
C GLU A 186 9.60 19.09 27.31
N ALA A 187 8.52 19.11 28.09
CA ALA A 187 8.12 18.01 28.97
C ALA A 187 7.84 16.71 28.19
N LEU A 188 7.20 16.80 27.01
CA LEU A 188 7.01 15.67 26.11
C LEU A 188 8.35 15.10 25.63
N GLY A 189 9.30 15.96 25.28
CA GLY A 189 10.66 15.55 24.92
C GLY A 189 11.45 14.93 26.08
N TYR A 190 11.25 15.45 27.29
CA TYR A 190 11.87 14.94 28.52
C TYR A 190 11.35 13.52 28.87
N ALA A 191 10.06 13.26 28.64
CA ALA A 191 9.40 12.00 28.99
C ALA A 191 9.70 10.83 28.01
N LEU A 192 10.43 11.08 26.92
CA LEU A 192 10.78 10.08 25.90
C LEU A 192 11.37 8.74 26.42
N PRO A 193 12.09 8.66 27.55
CA PRO A 193 12.56 7.38 28.09
C PRO A 193 11.45 6.36 28.35
N ALA A 194 10.25 6.80 28.73
CA ALA A 194 9.09 5.93 28.89
C ALA A 194 8.67 5.21 27.59
N LEU A 195 9.05 5.77 26.44
CA LEU A 195 8.84 5.22 25.10
C LEU A 195 10.08 4.51 24.55
N GLN A 196 11.08 4.23 25.40
CA GLN A 196 12.37 3.65 25.01
C GLN A 196 13.14 4.53 23.99
N LEU A 197 13.01 5.84 24.14
CA LEU A 197 13.72 6.84 23.36
C LEU A 197 14.61 7.68 24.30
N PRO A 198 15.74 8.21 23.81
CA PRO A 198 16.60 9.02 24.66
C PRO A 198 15.92 10.34 25.04
N ARG A 199 16.11 10.76 26.28
CA ARG A 199 15.58 12.02 26.83
C ARG A 199 16.09 13.20 26.02
N ASP A 200 15.17 13.99 25.46
CA ASP A 200 15.52 15.16 24.65
C ASP A 200 14.41 16.20 24.73
N PRO A 201 14.50 17.17 25.66
CA PRO A 201 13.53 18.26 25.75
C PRO A 201 13.39 19.06 24.45
N ALA A 202 14.41 19.10 23.59
CA ALA A 202 14.37 19.80 22.31
C ALA A 202 13.80 18.95 21.16
N ALA A 203 13.42 17.69 21.39
CA ALA A 203 13.02 16.73 20.35
C ALA A 203 11.89 17.23 19.45
N PHE A 204 10.98 18.04 20.01
CA PHE A 204 9.80 18.57 19.31
C PHE A 204 9.89 20.07 18.99
N ALA A 205 11.02 20.73 19.28
CA ALA A 205 11.20 22.16 19.06
C ALA A 205 11.03 22.56 17.57
N GLY A 206 11.34 21.64 16.64
CA GLY A 206 11.20 21.85 15.20
C GLY A 206 9.76 21.88 14.68
N ILE A 207 8.75 21.53 15.50
CA ILE A 207 7.35 21.60 15.10
C ILE A 207 6.89 23.06 15.11
N LYS A 208 6.64 23.61 13.92
CA LYS A 208 6.10 24.97 13.72
C LYS A 208 4.81 25.15 14.51
N ASP A 209 4.61 26.32 15.13
CA ASP A 209 3.47 26.62 16.01
C ASP A 209 2.11 26.25 15.39
N ARG A 210 1.85 26.71 14.16
CA ARG A 210 0.62 26.39 13.41
C ARG A 210 0.38 24.89 13.22
N SER A 211 1.45 24.09 13.23
CA SER A 211 1.40 22.64 13.02
C SER A 211 1.24 21.84 14.31
N ARG A 212 1.39 22.46 15.49
CA ARG A 212 1.25 21.78 16.80
C ARG A 212 -0.17 21.32 17.09
N ARG A 213 -1.16 21.88 16.40
CA ARG A 213 -2.58 21.45 16.47
C ARG A 213 -2.91 20.25 15.55
N HIS A 214 -1.94 19.77 14.77
CA HIS A 214 -2.15 18.68 13.81
C HIS A 214 -1.42 17.40 14.27
N PRO A 215 -2.13 16.30 14.56
CA PRO A 215 -1.52 15.02 14.96
C PRO A 215 -0.47 14.49 13.98
N SER A 216 -0.63 14.76 12.68
CA SER A 216 0.30 14.33 11.62
C SER A 216 1.71 14.90 11.78
N ALA A 217 1.84 16.12 12.32
CA ALA A 217 3.14 16.72 12.59
C ALA A 217 3.88 15.96 13.71
N TRP A 218 3.19 15.67 14.81
CA TRP A 218 3.72 14.90 15.94
C TRP A 218 4.06 13.46 15.53
N ARG A 219 3.18 12.79 14.78
CA ARG A 219 3.41 11.45 14.24
C ARG A 219 4.72 11.37 13.47
N ARG A 220 4.97 12.34 12.57
CA ARG A 220 6.20 12.40 11.77
C ARG A 220 7.45 12.46 12.64
N GLU A 221 7.43 13.29 13.69
CA GLU A 221 8.56 13.39 14.60
C GLU A 221 8.77 12.11 15.42
N PHE A 222 7.71 11.50 15.98
CA PHE A 222 7.82 10.22 16.68
C PHE A 222 8.39 9.08 15.79
N VAL A 223 7.92 8.98 14.53
CA VAL A 223 8.47 8.02 13.56
C VAL A 223 9.94 8.31 13.27
N GLY A 224 10.31 9.58 13.13
CA GLY A 224 11.69 10.01 12.93
C GLY A 224 12.60 9.61 14.10
N LEU A 225 12.18 9.88 15.33
CA LEU A 225 12.90 9.54 16.56
C LEU A 225 13.06 8.01 16.71
N ARG A 226 11.98 7.24 16.53
CA ARG A 226 12.02 5.78 16.58
C ARG A 226 12.94 5.18 15.53
N ARG A 227 12.95 5.70 14.31
CA ARG A 227 13.84 5.18 13.25
C ARG A 227 15.30 5.54 13.48
N LYS A 228 15.59 6.76 13.96
CA LYS A 228 16.95 7.30 14.00
C LYS A 228 17.67 7.08 15.33
N ARG A 229 16.95 6.96 16.44
CA ARG A 229 17.55 6.98 17.80
C ARG A 229 17.32 5.68 18.58
N HIS A 230 16.13 5.10 18.52
CA HIS A 230 15.82 3.86 19.25
C HIS A 230 16.81 2.70 18.95
N PRO A 231 17.23 2.44 17.69
CA PRO A 231 18.16 1.35 17.40
C PRO A 231 19.48 1.46 18.17
N TYR A 232 19.98 2.68 18.38
CA TYR A 232 21.22 2.89 19.12
C TYR A 232 21.14 2.38 20.56
N LEU A 233 20.00 2.56 21.23
CA LEU A 233 19.77 2.03 22.58
C LEU A 233 19.71 0.49 22.63
N LEU A 234 19.54 -0.15 21.48
CA LEU A 234 19.59 -1.61 21.33
C LEU A 234 20.96 -2.12 20.85
N LYS A 235 21.96 -1.23 20.73
CA LYS A 235 23.25 -1.48 20.05
C LYS A 235 23.08 -1.86 18.59
N GLN A 236 22.25 -1.11 17.89
CA GLN A 236 22.04 -1.25 16.46
C GLN A 236 22.18 0.11 15.77
N ASN A 237 22.63 0.12 14.53
CA ASN A 237 22.54 1.31 13.70
C ASN A 237 21.09 1.53 13.18
N PRO A 238 20.77 2.66 12.53
CA PRO A 238 19.42 2.92 12.00
C PRO A 238 18.92 1.91 10.95
N ASN A 239 19.82 1.07 10.40
CA ASN A 239 19.50 -0.06 9.51
C ASN A 239 19.34 -1.38 10.28
N GLN A 240 19.29 -1.34 11.61
CA GLN A 240 19.15 -2.49 12.52
C GLN A 240 20.32 -3.49 12.50
N ILE A 241 21.49 -3.06 12.02
CA ILE A 241 22.72 -3.87 12.08
C ILE A 241 23.32 -3.68 13.47
N VAL A 242 23.66 -4.80 14.14
CA VAL A 242 24.30 -4.80 15.46
C VAL A 242 25.63 -4.07 15.39
N ILE A 243 25.84 -3.16 16.35
CA ILE A 243 27.11 -2.47 16.59
C ILE A 243 27.87 -3.30 17.62
N SER A 244 29.09 -3.70 17.29
CA SER A 244 29.94 -4.47 18.19
C SER A 244 30.42 -3.63 19.38
N GLU A 245 30.80 -4.31 20.45
CA GLU A 245 31.39 -3.66 21.63
C GLU A 245 32.66 -2.88 21.26
N THR A 246 33.52 -3.45 20.41
CA THR A 246 34.74 -2.80 19.93
C THR A 246 34.44 -1.51 19.18
N GLU A 247 33.48 -1.52 18.25
CA GLU A 247 33.08 -0.33 17.51
C GLU A 247 32.55 0.78 18.45
N LEU A 248 31.75 0.41 19.46
CA LEU A 248 31.27 1.37 20.45
C LEU A 248 32.40 1.91 21.34
N ARG A 249 33.38 1.07 21.69
CA ARG A 249 34.52 1.46 22.51
C ARG A 249 35.43 2.42 21.75
N ASP A 250 35.73 2.12 20.48
CA ASP A 250 36.50 3.01 19.60
C ASP A 250 35.79 4.34 19.36
N ALA A 251 34.47 4.31 19.17
CA ALA A 251 33.67 5.53 19.03
C ALA A 251 33.65 6.35 20.33
N TYR A 252 33.55 5.68 21.48
CA TYR A 252 33.59 6.32 22.79
C TYR A 252 34.94 6.99 23.05
N GLU A 253 36.05 6.31 22.79
CA GLU A 253 37.40 6.88 22.97
C GLU A 253 37.59 8.16 22.16
N LYS A 254 37.10 8.19 20.92
CA LYS A 254 37.15 9.38 20.04
C LYS A 254 36.25 10.52 20.53
N ALA A 255 35.12 10.19 21.16
CA ALA A 255 34.12 11.17 21.59
C ALA A 255 34.20 11.53 23.09
N ARG A 256 35.10 10.88 23.85
CA ARG A 256 35.13 10.91 25.32
C ARG A 256 35.23 12.32 25.90
N ASP A 257 36.03 13.17 25.27
CA ASP A 257 36.27 14.56 25.71
C ASP A 257 35.06 15.47 25.50
N VAL A 258 34.15 15.10 24.59
CA VAL A 258 32.93 15.86 24.28
C VAL A 258 31.74 15.37 25.10
N ILE A 259 31.73 14.09 25.50
CA ILE A 259 30.70 13.51 26.36
C ILE A 259 30.94 13.98 27.82
N PRO A 260 29.93 14.54 28.52
CA PRO A 260 30.09 14.98 29.91
C PRO A 260 30.55 13.85 30.85
N VAL A 261 31.52 14.17 31.72
CA VAL A 261 32.13 13.21 32.67
C VAL A 261 31.10 12.50 33.55
N LEU A 262 30.01 13.18 33.93
CA LEU A 262 28.92 12.60 34.74
C LEU A 262 28.20 11.43 34.05
N VAL A 263 28.25 11.35 32.72
CA VAL A 263 27.57 10.32 31.91
C VAL A 263 28.51 9.15 31.59
N HIS A 264 29.83 9.30 31.80
CA HIS A 264 30.83 8.28 31.47
C HIS A 264 30.52 6.90 32.08
N PRO A 265 30.18 6.76 33.37
CA PRO A 265 29.88 5.45 33.95
C PRO A 265 28.68 4.76 33.28
N VAL A 266 27.68 5.53 32.86
CA VAL A 266 26.48 5.01 32.17
C VAL A 266 26.84 4.53 30.76
N VAL A 267 27.70 5.27 30.05
CA VAL A 267 28.18 4.89 28.72
C VAL A 267 29.05 3.63 28.79
N GLU A 268 29.98 3.55 29.74
CA GLU A 268 30.84 2.37 29.95
C GLU A 268 29.99 1.12 30.27
N LEU A 269 29.04 1.23 31.21
CA LEU A 269 28.08 0.15 31.52
C LEU A 269 27.19 -0.22 30.33
N PHE A 270 26.85 0.75 29.48
CA PHE A 270 26.12 0.47 28.24
C PHE A 270 26.99 -0.30 27.26
N ILE A 271 28.25 0.10 27.03
CA ILE A 271 29.20 -0.58 26.14
C ILE A 271 29.42 -2.04 26.58
N GLU A 272 29.51 -2.31 27.87
CA GLU A 272 29.72 -3.65 28.42
C GLU A 272 28.46 -4.53 28.45
N SER A 273 27.26 -3.92 28.38
CA SER A 273 25.99 -4.67 28.44
C SER A 273 25.74 -5.53 27.19
N ARG A 274 24.83 -6.51 27.29
CA ARG A 274 24.38 -7.27 26.11
C ARG A 274 23.55 -6.40 25.15
N PRO A 275 23.57 -6.64 23.82
CA PRO A 275 22.63 -6.01 22.88
C PRO A 275 21.15 -6.23 23.26
N GLY A 276 20.28 -5.32 22.84
CA GLY A 276 18.85 -5.31 23.19
C GLY A 276 18.50 -4.42 24.39
N TRP A 277 17.20 -4.29 24.69
CA TRP A 277 16.72 -3.42 25.76
C TRP A 277 17.01 -4.04 27.14
N ASN A 278 17.82 -3.35 27.95
CA ASN A 278 18.19 -3.75 29.31
C ASN A 278 18.33 -2.53 30.23
N SER A 279 18.70 -2.75 31.51
CA SER A 279 18.85 -1.68 32.49
C SER A 279 19.90 -0.63 32.11
N SER A 280 20.98 -1.02 31.41
CA SER A 280 21.98 -0.07 30.89
C SER A 280 21.43 0.75 29.72
N SER A 281 20.62 0.15 28.83
CA SER A 281 19.90 0.89 27.78
C SER A 281 18.91 1.90 28.36
N GLU A 282 18.20 1.52 29.43
CA GLU A 282 17.27 2.39 30.14
C GLU A 282 18.01 3.54 30.86
N ALA A 283 19.13 3.24 31.53
CA ALA A 283 19.98 4.26 32.15
C ALA A 283 20.53 5.25 31.11
N LEU A 284 20.98 4.75 29.96
CA LEU A 284 21.45 5.59 28.86
C LEU A 284 20.31 6.41 28.26
N ALA A 285 19.10 5.84 28.11
CA ALA A 285 17.93 6.57 27.62
C ALA A 285 17.56 7.76 28.53
N ASN A 286 17.77 7.65 29.84
CA ASN A 286 17.54 8.73 30.79
C ASN A 286 18.60 9.85 30.75
N CYS A 287 19.73 9.64 30.07
CA CYS A 287 20.70 10.70 29.80
C CYS A 287 20.18 11.64 28.70
N GLN A 288 20.54 12.93 28.75
CA GLN A 288 20.18 13.85 27.68
C GLN A 288 20.79 13.40 26.35
N TRP A 289 19.99 13.42 25.28
CA TRP A 289 20.43 12.99 23.96
C TRP A 289 21.69 13.71 23.49
N GLU A 290 21.78 15.02 23.68
CA GLU A 290 22.97 15.81 23.28
C GLU A 290 24.25 15.36 24.02
N HIS A 291 24.14 14.77 25.21
CA HIS A 291 25.29 14.24 25.94
C HIS A 291 25.78 12.90 25.38
N ILE A 292 24.88 12.08 24.85
CA ILE A 292 25.19 10.71 24.39
C ILE A 292 25.29 10.59 22.87
N LYS A 293 24.74 11.56 22.11
CA LYS A 293 24.76 11.60 20.64
C LYS A 293 26.16 11.46 20.04
N PRO A 294 27.22 12.09 20.57
CA PRO A 294 28.59 11.96 20.02
C PRO A 294 29.09 10.52 19.95
N LEU A 295 28.65 9.63 20.87
CA LEU A 295 28.99 8.20 20.87
C LEU A 295 28.58 7.51 19.55
N PHE A 296 27.50 7.97 18.92
CA PHE A 296 26.91 7.32 17.75
C PHE A 296 27.27 7.99 16.41
N GLU A 297 27.73 9.24 16.42
CA GLU A 297 28.07 9.97 15.19
C GLU A 297 29.29 9.38 14.48
N GLY A 298 30.26 8.85 15.24
CA GLY A 298 31.46 8.19 14.70
C GLY A 298 31.22 6.81 14.10
N LEU A 299 30.02 6.24 14.25
CA LEU A 299 29.64 4.92 13.73
C LEU A 299 28.98 4.98 12.34
N ALA A 300 28.72 6.19 11.83
CA ALA A 300 28.20 6.35 10.48
C ALA A 300 29.29 5.95 9.46
N ARG A 301 29.00 4.97 8.59
CA ARG A 301 29.89 4.61 7.47
C ARG A 301 30.31 5.86 6.70
N GLU A 302 31.58 5.93 6.28
CA GLU A 302 32.01 6.85 5.24
C GLU A 302 31.04 6.74 4.06
N LYS A 303 30.59 7.89 3.55
CA LYS A 303 29.64 7.91 2.44
C LYS A 303 30.31 7.24 1.24
N ALA A 304 29.67 6.19 0.71
CA ALA A 304 30.11 5.51 -0.50
C ALA A 304 30.40 6.54 -1.61
N ASN A 305 31.57 6.42 -2.25
CA ASN A 305 32.04 7.30 -3.30
C ASN A 305 31.99 6.52 -4.62
N LEU A 306 31.13 6.95 -5.54
CA LEU A 306 30.90 6.25 -6.80
C LEU A 306 32.18 6.07 -7.63
N GLY A 307 33.05 7.08 -7.69
CA GLY A 307 34.31 6.99 -8.41
C GLY A 307 35.27 5.98 -7.78
N GLN A 308 35.39 5.98 -6.44
CA GLN A 308 36.23 5.00 -5.74
C GLN A 308 35.70 3.57 -5.88
N ASP A 309 34.38 3.39 -5.77
CA ASP A 309 33.75 2.08 -5.94
C ASP A 309 33.95 1.55 -7.38
N THR A 310 33.92 2.44 -8.38
CA THR A 310 34.19 2.09 -9.78
C THR A 310 35.66 1.74 -10.01
N GLN A 311 36.60 2.51 -9.46
CA GLN A 311 38.04 2.19 -9.53
C GLN A 311 38.34 0.81 -8.90
N ARG A 312 37.72 0.49 -7.75
CA ARG A 312 37.88 -0.81 -7.10
C ARG A 312 37.35 -1.95 -7.97
N PHE A 313 36.19 -1.78 -8.59
CA PHE A 313 35.60 -2.78 -9.48
C PHE A 313 36.54 -3.13 -10.65
N TYR A 314 37.11 -2.13 -11.32
CA TYR A 314 38.03 -2.37 -12.43
C TYR A 314 39.41 -2.89 -11.98
N ALA A 315 39.89 -2.51 -10.79
CA ALA A 315 41.13 -3.04 -10.24
C ALA A 315 41.06 -4.56 -9.92
N GLU A 316 39.88 -5.08 -9.63
CA GLU A 316 39.63 -6.51 -9.39
C GLU A 316 39.28 -7.29 -10.68
N GLY A 317 39.00 -6.58 -11.78
CA GLY A 317 38.60 -7.14 -13.08
C GLY A 317 39.76 -7.48 -14.01
N PRO A 318 39.46 -7.91 -15.25
CA PRO A 318 40.47 -8.10 -16.30
C PRO A 318 41.31 -6.85 -16.55
N PRO A 319 42.64 -6.97 -16.77
CA PRO A 319 43.49 -5.83 -17.13
C PRO A 319 43.06 -5.23 -18.49
N ASP A 320 43.37 -3.95 -18.68
CA ASP A 320 43.18 -3.17 -19.92
C ASP A 320 41.72 -2.84 -20.32
N LEU A 321 40.77 -2.87 -19.37
CA LEU A 321 39.38 -2.46 -19.63
C LEU A 321 39.17 -0.93 -19.58
N LEU A 322 40.03 -0.19 -18.87
CA LEU A 322 39.98 1.27 -18.80
C LEU A 322 41.05 1.88 -19.72
N SER A 323 40.68 2.94 -20.44
CA SER A 323 41.65 3.78 -21.14
C SER A 323 42.30 4.79 -20.19
N ALA A 324 43.40 5.43 -20.62
CA ALA A 324 44.04 6.49 -19.82
C ALA A 324 43.07 7.66 -19.52
N ASP A 325 42.19 8.00 -20.48
CA ASP A 325 41.17 9.03 -20.32
C ASP A 325 40.11 8.60 -19.29
N ASP A 326 39.75 7.31 -19.25
CA ASP A 326 38.83 6.77 -18.26
C ASP A 326 39.42 6.80 -16.84
N GLU A 327 40.71 6.51 -16.71
CA GLU A 327 41.42 6.58 -15.42
C GLU A 327 41.46 8.01 -14.88
N GLU A 328 41.79 8.99 -15.73
CA GLU A 328 41.78 10.41 -15.38
C GLU A 328 40.38 10.89 -14.99
N TYR A 329 39.36 10.48 -15.76
CA TYR A 329 37.96 10.76 -15.44
C TYR A 329 37.57 10.21 -14.06
N LEU A 330 37.91 8.96 -13.76
CA LEU A 330 37.58 8.33 -12.47
C LEU A 330 38.29 9.02 -11.29
N GLU A 331 39.53 9.47 -11.46
CA GLU A 331 40.22 10.27 -10.45
C GLU A 331 39.53 11.60 -10.16
N LEU A 332 39.00 12.27 -11.20
CA LEU A 332 38.21 13.48 -11.06
C LEU A 332 36.88 13.19 -10.37
N LEU A 333 36.20 12.12 -10.76
CA LEU A 333 34.93 11.68 -10.17
C LEU A 333 35.07 11.35 -8.68
N VAL A 334 36.19 10.75 -8.26
CA VAL A 334 36.51 10.50 -6.84
C VAL A 334 36.55 11.80 -6.04
N LYS A 335 37.17 12.85 -6.59
CA LYS A 335 37.33 14.16 -5.95
C LYS A 335 36.03 14.97 -5.97
N ARG A 336 35.17 14.72 -6.96
CA ARG A 336 33.88 15.39 -7.13
C ARG A 336 32.82 14.80 -6.19
N LYS A 337 32.01 15.66 -5.55
CA LYS A 337 30.83 15.18 -4.81
C LYS A 337 29.72 14.88 -5.82
N THR A 338 29.31 13.62 -5.95
CA THR A 338 28.21 13.14 -6.83
C THR A 338 26.80 13.56 -6.37
N THR A 339 26.68 14.81 -5.91
CA THR A 339 25.45 15.46 -5.44
C THR A 339 24.87 16.44 -6.46
N SER A 340 25.59 16.75 -7.54
CA SER A 340 25.15 17.55 -8.69
C SER A 340 24.52 16.68 -9.78
N ALA A 341 23.86 17.31 -10.77
CA ALA A 341 23.39 16.62 -11.96
C ALA A 341 24.58 16.01 -12.74
N PRO A 342 24.40 14.87 -13.43
CA PRO A 342 25.44 14.27 -14.25
C PRO A 342 25.82 15.21 -15.41
N GLU A 343 27.12 15.26 -15.69
CA GLU A 343 27.72 15.95 -16.83
C GLU A 343 27.76 15.02 -18.06
N GLU A 344 27.98 15.57 -19.26
CA GLU A 344 28.02 14.77 -20.50
C GLU A 344 29.08 13.66 -20.46
N GLU A 345 30.25 13.95 -19.86
CA GLU A 345 31.32 12.98 -19.65
C GLU A 345 30.89 11.81 -18.74
N ASP A 346 30.01 12.06 -17.76
CA ASP A 346 29.50 11.00 -16.87
C ASP A 346 28.60 10.01 -17.62
N ILE A 347 27.75 10.54 -18.50
CA ILE A 347 26.84 9.74 -19.33
C ILE A 347 27.66 8.94 -20.34
N ALA A 348 28.63 9.57 -20.99
CA ALA A 348 29.49 8.92 -21.99
C ALA A 348 30.32 7.79 -21.37
N PHE A 349 30.88 8.01 -20.17
CA PHE A 349 31.60 6.96 -19.44
C PHE A 349 30.66 5.80 -19.10
N TYR A 350 29.49 6.08 -18.50
CA TYR A 350 28.57 5.02 -18.09
C TYR A 350 28.06 4.18 -19.26
N GLU A 351 27.72 4.80 -20.40
CA GLU A 351 27.24 4.07 -21.58
C GLU A 351 28.33 3.20 -22.21
N ARG A 352 29.58 3.70 -22.27
CA ARG A 352 30.72 2.94 -22.81
C ARG A 352 31.01 1.66 -22.00
N HIS A 353 30.84 1.76 -20.68
CA HIS A 353 31.21 0.74 -19.70
C HIS A 353 29.99 0.00 -19.10
N ARG A 354 28.82 0.15 -19.72
CA ARG A 354 27.53 -0.28 -19.16
C ARG A 354 27.43 -1.79 -18.99
N ASP A 355 28.02 -2.54 -19.92
CA ASP A 355 27.92 -4.01 -19.93
C ASP A 355 28.80 -4.63 -18.84
N GLU A 356 30.00 -4.07 -18.60
CA GLU A 356 30.90 -4.45 -17.51
C GLU A 356 30.29 -4.07 -16.16
N ILE A 357 29.88 -2.81 -15.99
CA ILE A 357 29.28 -2.31 -14.74
C ILE A 357 28.03 -3.12 -14.38
N ARG A 358 27.31 -3.67 -15.37
CA ARG A 358 26.12 -4.51 -15.13
C ARG A 358 26.43 -5.80 -14.37
N GLU A 359 27.66 -6.28 -14.38
CA GLU A 359 28.07 -7.48 -13.64
C GLU A 359 28.02 -7.27 -12.12
N ASP A 360 28.35 -6.07 -11.63
CA ASP A 360 28.14 -5.70 -10.23
C ASP A 360 26.82 -4.94 -10.03
N ARG A 361 25.83 -5.62 -9.43
CA ARG A 361 24.49 -5.07 -9.19
C ARG A 361 24.48 -3.81 -8.33
N LYS A 362 25.39 -3.68 -7.36
CA LYS A 362 25.43 -2.52 -6.44
C LYS A 362 26.06 -1.32 -7.14
N LEU A 363 27.14 -1.54 -7.88
CA LEU A 363 27.81 -0.52 -8.67
C LEU A 363 26.86 -0.01 -9.76
N LYS A 364 26.22 -0.92 -10.52
CA LYS A 364 25.19 -0.57 -11.49
C LYS A 364 24.08 0.27 -10.87
N SER A 365 23.54 -0.15 -9.73
CA SER A 365 22.46 0.61 -9.07
C SER A 365 22.91 2.01 -8.63
N SER A 366 24.19 2.18 -8.29
CA SER A 366 24.74 3.47 -7.85
C SER A 366 24.96 4.40 -9.05
N TRP A 367 25.46 3.87 -10.16
CA TRP A 367 25.54 4.57 -11.44
C TRP A 367 24.17 4.93 -12.00
N ASP A 368 23.23 3.98 -12.04
CA ASP A 368 21.85 4.23 -12.48
C ASP A 368 21.23 5.40 -11.69
N LYS A 369 21.41 5.42 -10.38
CA LYS A 369 20.89 6.50 -9.52
C LYS A 369 21.57 7.85 -9.79
N PHE A 370 22.87 7.83 -10.11
CA PHE A 370 23.64 9.02 -10.41
C PHE A 370 23.25 9.62 -11.77
N ILE A 371 23.17 8.80 -12.81
CA ILE A 371 22.84 9.21 -14.19
C ILE A 371 21.35 9.57 -14.33
N PHE A 372 20.44 8.73 -13.85
CA PHE A 372 19.01 8.90 -14.12
C PHE A 372 18.25 9.60 -12.98
N GLY A 373 18.87 9.70 -11.79
CA GLY A 373 18.22 10.17 -10.58
C GLY A 373 17.41 9.08 -9.89
N ARG A 374 16.43 9.48 -9.06
CA ARG A 374 15.55 8.51 -8.40
C ARG A 374 14.59 7.89 -9.43
N PRO A 375 14.56 6.55 -9.59
CA PRO A 375 13.62 5.93 -10.51
C PRO A 375 12.18 6.14 -10.06
N LEU A 376 11.29 6.30 -11.04
CA LEU A 376 9.85 6.17 -10.80
C LEU A 376 9.51 4.68 -10.75
N GLU A 377 8.83 4.26 -9.69
CA GLU A 377 8.34 2.90 -9.55
C GLU A 377 6.83 2.86 -9.80
N THR A 378 6.35 1.96 -10.66
CA THR A 378 4.93 1.83 -11.03
C THR A 378 4.56 0.35 -11.23
N ASP A 379 3.29 -0.01 -11.09
CA ASP A 379 2.71 -1.28 -11.55
C ASP A 379 1.92 -1.12 -12.87
N GLU A 380 1.70 0.11 -13.34
CA GLU A 380 1.06 0.44 -14.62
C GLU A 380 2.05 1.23 -15.51
N PHE A 381 2.52 0.59 -16.59
CA PHE A 381 3.61 1.12 -17.42
C PHE A 381 3.22 2.37 -18.21
N LEU A 382 2.01 2.45 -18.78
CA LEU A 382 1.60 3.61 -19.59
C LEU A 382 1.46 4.87 -18.74
N SER A 383 0.89 4.74 -17.54
CA SER A 383 0.77 5.79 -16.55
C SER A 383 2.17 6.22 -16.08
N GLY A 384 3.05 5.25 -15.79
CA GLY A 384 4.44 5.53 -15.46
C GLY A 384 5.17 6.30 -16.56
N LEU A 385 5.03 5.88 -17.82
CA LEU A 385 5.60 6.54 -18.98
C LEU A 385 5.10 8.00 -19.09
N ALA A 386 3.80 8.23 -18.94
CA ALA A 386 3.24 9.57 -18.97
C ALA A 386 3.81 10.48 -17.87
N LEU A 387 3.97 9.96 -16.65
CA LEU A 387 4.56 10.72 -15.53
C LEU A 387 6.06 10.97 -15.73
N MET A 388 6.79 10.05 -16.36
CA MET A 388 8.20 10.26 -16.71
C MET A 388 8.38 11.42 -17.69
N MET A 389 7.37 11.73 -18.50
CA MET A 389 7.43 12.89 -19.40
C MET A 389 7.55 14.21 -18.64
N GLU A 390 7.08 14.32 -17.40
CA GLU A 390 7.32 15.51 -16.56
C GLU A 390 8.83 15.71 -16.33
N THR A 391 9.50 14.63 -15.93
CA THR A 391 10.93 14.65 -15.62
C THR A 391 11.75 14.94 -16.87
N LEU A 392 11.42 14.30 -17.99
CA LEU A 392 12.11 14.51 -19.26
C LEU A 392 11.88 15.93 -19.78
N ASN A 393 10.64 16.43 -19.75
CA ASN A 393 10.31 17.79 -20.18
C ASN A 393 11.02 18.86 -19.35
N ALA A 394 11.17 18.65 -18.04
CA ALA A 394 11.87 19.59 -17.15
C ALA A 394 13.40 19.57 -17.32
N ARG A 395 13.98 18.48 -17.82
CA ARG A 395 15.44 18.31 -17.97
C ARG A 395 15.94 18.62 -19.37
N SER A 396 15.09 18.47 -20.38
CA SER A 396 15.48 18.64 -21.77
C SER A 396 15.57 20.12 -22.18
N ASN A 397 16.53 20.43 -23.04
CA ASN A 397 16.59 21.72 -23.72
C ASN A 397 15.54 21.80 -24.84
N PRO A 398 15.13 23.01 -25.25
CA PRO A 398 14.37 23.23 -26.47
C PRO A 398 15.18 22.87 -27.73
N GLY A 399 14.51 22.45 -28.80
CA GLY A 399 15.17 22.20 -30.08
C GLY A 399 14.22 21.94 -31.25
N VAL A 400 14.76 21.87 -32.46
CA VAL A 400 13.97 21.74 -33.71
C VAL A 400 13.60 20.30 -34.02
N ARG A 401 14.31 19.33 -33.45
CA ARG A 401 14.02 17.90 -33.56
C ARG A 401 14.20 17.23 -32.21
N ARG A 402 13.29 16.33 -31.85
CA ARG A 402 13.36 15.57 -30.60
C ARG A 402 13.03 14.11 -30.85
N HIS A 403 13.74 13.21 -30.18
CA HIS A 403 13.57 11.78 -30.30
C HIS A 403 13.62 11.12 -28.93
N LEU A 404 12.65 10.26 -28.63
CA LEU A 404 12.60 9.53 -27.37
C LEU A 404 12.99 8.07 -27.60
N THR A 405 14.01 7.59 -26.91
CA THR A 405 14.36 6.16 -26.86
C THR A 405 13.95 5.57 -25.52
N ILE A 406 13.27 4.42 -25.54
CA ILE A 406 12.87 3.67 -24.35
C ILE A 406 13.51 2.29 -24.41
N ARG A 407 14.52 2.06 -23.56
CA ARG A 407 15.32 0.83 -23.54
C ARG A 407 14.97 -0.03 -22.33
N CYS A 408 14.75 -1.33 -22.53
CA CYS A 408 14.60 -2.29 -21.44
C CYS A 408 15.95 -2.93 -21.10
N ASP A 409 16.29 -3.03 -19.81
CA ASP A 409 17.51 -3.73 -19.37
C ASP A 409 17.49 -5.24 -19.72
N SER A 410 16.30 -5.83 -19.84
CA SER A 410 16.10 -7.26 -20.15
C SER A 410 15.77 -7.45 -21.63
N ALA A 411 16.73 -7.15 -22.51
CA ALA A 411 16.51 -7.16 -23.96
C ALA A 411 16.69 -8.56 -24.59
N THR A 412 17.52 -9.44 -24.02
CA THR A 412 17.85 -10.73 -24.65
C THR A 412 16.98 -11.88 -24.14
N LYS A 413 16.87 -12.96 -24.93
CA LYS A 413 16.24 -14.21 -24.48
C LYS A 413 16.91 -14.77 -23.21
N ARG A 414 18.21 -14.53 -23.00
CA ARG A 414 18.91 -14.97 -21.79
C ARG A 414 18.46 -14.18 -20.57
N ASP A 415 18.35 -12.86 -20.69
CA ASP A 415 17.92 -12.00 -19.58
C ASP A 415 16.49 -12.32 -19.16
N LEU A 416 15.60 -12.53 -20.14
CA LEU A 416 14.19 -12.86 -19.93
C LEU A 416 13.97 -14.20 -19.20
N ARG A 417 14.95 -15.12 -19.16
CA ARG A 417 14.84 -16.34 -18.33
C ARG A 417 14.74 -16.03 -16.83
N ASN A 418 15.32 -14.91 -16.40
CA ASN A 418 15.28 -14.49 -15.00
C ASN A 418 13.97 -13.77 -14.63
N LEU A 419 13.16 -13.39 -15.63
CA LEU A 419 11.85 -12.79 -15.43
C LEU A 419 10.82 -13.85 -15.03
N ASN A 420 9.92 -13.50 -14.13
CA ASN A 420 8.76 -14.32 -13.84
C ASN A 420 7.90 -14.50 -15.11
N THR A 421 7.46 -15.74 -15.34
CA THR A 421 6.75 -16.11 -16.58
C THR A 421 5.43 -15.36 -16.74
N GLU A 422 4.67 -15.20 -15.66
CA GLU A 422 3.40 -14.48 -15.67
C GLU A 422 3.63 -12.98 -15.89
N ALA A 423 4.72 -12.42 -15.34
CA ALA A 423 5.11 -11.03 -15.58
C ALA A 423 5.40 -10.76 -17.05
N GLY A 424 6.15 -11.65 -17.72
CA GLY A 424 6.45 -11.53 -19.15
C GLY A 424 5.20 -11.67 -20.04
N LEU A 425 4.35 -12.65 -19.75
CA LEU A 425 3.08 -12.85 -20.47
C LEU A 425 2.15 -11.65 -20.28
N TYR A 426 1.99 -11.18 -19.04
CA TYR A 426 1.18 -10.00 -18.73
C TYR A 426 1.68 -8.76 -19.47
N PHE A 427 2.98 -8.45 -19.39
CA PHE A 427 3.54 -7.24 -19.99
C PHE A 427 3.38 -7.24 -21.52
N SER A 428 3.70 -8.37 -22.16
CA SER A 428 3.59 -8.51 -23.62
C SER A 428 2.15 -8.37 -24.12
N LEU A 429 1.16 -8.96 -23.41
CA LEU A 429 -0.25 -8.82 -23.77
C LEU A 429 -0.77 -7.40 -23.50
N ARG A 430 -0.54 -6.88 -22.29
CA ARG A 430 -1.14 -5.63 -21.82
C ARG A 430 -0.66 -4.41 -22.62
N TYR A 431 0.60 -4.44 -23.05
CA TYR A 431 1.24 -3.34 -23.77
C TYR A 431 1.56 -3.69 -25.23
N ALA A 432 0.85 -4.67 -25.79
CA ALA A 432 0.90 -4.96 -27.22
C ALA A 432 0.63 -3.68 -28.04
N GLY A 433 1.25 -3.56 -29.22
CA GLY A 433 1.12 -2.38 -30.08
C GLY A 433 1.83 -1.09 -29.60
N LEU A 434 2.59 -1.10 -28.49
CA LEU A 434 3.17 0.12 -27.90
C LEU A 434 3.97 1.01 -28.88
N GLN A 435 4.76 0.43 -29.78
CA GLN A 435 5.52 1.20 -30.79
C GLN A 435 4.59 1.95 -31.76
N GLN A 436 3.50 1.31 -32.17
CA GLN A 436 2.49 1.94 -33.01
C GLN A 436 1.75 3.05 -32.26
N LEU A 437 1.56 2.88 -30.94
CA LEU A 437 0.86 3.86 -30.09
C LEU A 437 1.66 5.16 -30.00
N LEU A 438 2.94 5.04 -29.69
CA LEU A 438 3.83 6.19 -29.48
C LEU A 438 4.25 6.85 -30.80
N GLY A 439 4.32 6.08 -31.89
CA GLY A 439 4.59 6.58 -33.23
C GLY A 439 6.09 6.75 -33.54
N PRO A 440 6.43 7.33 -34.70
CA PRO A 440 7.80 7.31 -35.25
C PRO A 440 8.80 8.22 -34.52
N GLY A 441 8.33 9.16 -33.68
CA GLY A 441 9.19 10.00 -32.85
C GLY A 441 9.78 9.27 -31.64
N VAL A 442 9.38 8.02 -31.41
CA VAL A 442 9.80 7.18 -30.29
C VAL A 442 10.42 5.89 -30.80
N ALA A 443 11.58 5.50 -30.28
CA ALA A 443 12.20 4.20 -30.49
C ALA A 443 12.03 3.31 -29.25
N ILE A 444 11.45 2.12 -29.43
CA ILE A 444 11.29 1.12 -28.36
C ILE A 444 12.33 0.01 -28.55
N GLU A 445 13.25 -0.10 -27.59
CA GLU A 445 14.32 -1.09 -27.57
C GLU A 445 14.06 -2.12 -26.47
N PHE A 446 13.00 -2.92 -26.64
CA PHE A 446 12.60 -3.94 -25.67
C PHE A 446 13.12 -5.34 -25.99
N GLY A 447 13.84 -5.48 -27.11
CA GLY A 447 14.33 -6.77 -27.59
C GLY A 447 13.20 -7.80 -27.71
N ALA A 448 13.39 -8.98 -27.10
CA ALA A 448 12.43 -10.08 -27.22
C ALA A 448 11.24 -10.01 -26.21
N LEU A 449 11.14 -8.96 -25.40
CA LEU A 449 10.11 -8.86 -24.36
C LEU A 449 8.69 -8.77 -24.93
N MET A 450 8.48 -8.03 -26.02
CA MET A 450 7.14 -7.92 -26.63
C MET A 450 6.71 -9.22 -27.34
N ASP A 451 7.65 -10.11 -27.64
CA ASP A 451 7.43 -11.44 -28.21
C ASP A 451 7.64 -12.56 -27.18
N TYR A 452 7.48 -12.23 -25.88
CA TYR A 452 7.67 -13.17 -24.78
C TYR A 452 6.88 -14.49 -24.94
N PRO A 453 5.62 -14.51 -25.42
CA PRO A 453 4.89 -15.76 -25.63
C PRO A 453 5.61 -16.74 -26.58
N ALA A 454 6.17 -16.25 -27.69
CA ALA A 454 6.91 -17.09 -28.64
C ALA A 454 8.27 -17.54 -28.06
N VAL A 455 8.94 -16.67 -27.29
CA VAL A 455 10.16 -17.02 -26.57
C VAL A 455 9.92 -18.16 -25.58
N LEU A 456 8.87 -18.05 -24.78
CA LEU A 456 8.46 -19.07 -23.82
C LEU A 456 8.11 -20.40 -24.51
N GLN A 457 7.37 -20.33 -25.62
CA GLN A 457 7.03 -21.53 -26.39
C GLN A 457 8.30 -22.21 -26.93
N GLY A 458 9.27 -21.46 -27.45
CA GLY A 458 10.56 -22.00 -27.88
C GLY A 458 11.35 -22.70 -26.76
N TRP A 459 11.28 -22.20 -25.51
CA TRP A 459 11.88 -22.89 -24.36
C TRP A 459 11.13 -24.18 -23.99
N ARG A 460 9.80 -24.19 -24.10
CA ARG A 460 8.99 -25.40 -23.87
C ARG A 460 9.25 -26.47 -24.92
N ASP A 461 9.30 -26.09 -26.20
CA ASP A 461 9.51 -27.01 -27.32
C ASP A 461 10.92 -27.64 -27.29
N SER A 462 11.92 -26.90 -26.81
CA SER A 462 13.27 -27.43 -26.58
C SER A 462 13.40 -28.32 -25.33
N LYS A 463 12.29 -28.61 -24.63
CA LYS A 463 12.23 -29.42 -23.40
C LYS A 463 13.16 -28.89 -22.30
N ASP A 464 13.36 -27.57 -22.23
CA ASP A 464 14.15 -26.95 -21.18
C ASP A 464 13.45 -27.12 -19.82
N LYS A 465 14.10 -27.81 -18.88
CA LYS A 465 13.55 -28.04 -17.52
C LYS A 465 13.37 -26.74 -16.72
N SER A 466 14.00 -25.65 -17.16
CA SER A 466 13.94 -24.30 -16.55
C SER A 466 13.09 -23.30 -17.35
N ALA A 467 12.28 -23.78 -18.31
CA ALA A 467 11.50 -22.91 -19.21
C ALA A 467 10.51 -21.97 -18.50
N ALA A 468 10.04 -22.32 -17.29
CA ALA A 468 9.11 -21.50 -16.53
C ALA A 468 9.74 -21.05 -15.21
N ASN A 469 10.09 -19.76 -15.14
CA ASN A 469 10.49 -19.13 -13.90
C ASN A 469 9.26 -18.61 -13.15
N ARG A 470 9.05 -19.11 -11.93
CA ARG A 470 7.94 -18.74 -11.02
C ARG A 470 8.41 -17.99 -9.78
N SER A 471 9.65 -17.50 -9.79
CA SER A 471 10.20 -16.76 -8.66
C SER A 471 9.38 -15.51 -8.38
N VAL A 472 9.07 -15.28 -7.10
CA VAL A 472 8.43 -14.07 -6.58
C VAL A 472 9.45 -13.12 -5.93
N ALA A 473 10.75 -13.37 -6.13
CA ALA A 473 11.78 -12.47 -5.68
C ALA A 473 11.69 -11.14 -6.44
N LYS A 474 11.98 -10.02 -5.77
CA LYS A 474 11.89 -8.66 -6.34
C LYS A 474 12.50 -8.55 -7.74
N ALA A 475 13.67 -9.13 -7.98
CA ALA A 475 14.36 -9.06 -9.26
C ALA A 475 13.62 -9.80 -10.41
N ALA A 476 12.84 -10.83 -10.11
CA ALA A 476 12.07 -11.58 -11.11
C ALA A 476 10.72 -10.92 -11.43
N LEU A 477 10.24 -10.01 -10.58
CA LEU A 477 8.96 -9.32 -10.72
C LEU A 477 9.11 -7.88 -11.26
N GLN A 478 10.29 -7.49 -11.72
CA GLN A 478 10.57 -6.11 -12.13
C GLN A 478 11.19 -6.05 -13.52
N LEU A 479 10.74 -5.06 -14.28
CA LEU A 479 11.39 -4.63 -15.51
C LEU A 479 11.87 -3.20 -15.34
N ARG A 480 13.10 -2.93 -15.75
CA ARG A 480 13.71 -1.60 -15.67
C ARG A 480 13.84 -1.04 -17.07
N PHE A 481 13.37 0.19 -17.21
CA PHE A 481 13.38 0.95 -18.45
C PHE A 481 14.17 2.24 -18.27
N HIS A 482 15.04 2.53 -19.22
CA HIS A 482 15.76 3.80 -19.33
C HIS A 482 15.13 4.59 -20.47
N LEU A 483 14.84 5.86 -20.20
CA LEU A 483 14.23 6.78 -21.14
C LEU A 483 15.24 7.88 -21.44
N GLU A 484 15.54 8.07 -22.72
CA GLU A 484 16.49 9.06 -23.24
C GLU A 484 15.75 9.95 -24.23
N LEU A 485 15.65 11.24 -23.94
CA LEU A 485 15.09 12.25 -24.82
C LEU A 485 16.23 13.07 -25.42
N GLU A 486 16.58 12.75 -26.66
CA GLU A 486 17.54 13.50 -27.45
C GLU A 486 16.85 14.71 -28.09
N THR A 487 17.44 15.89 -27.96
CA THR A 487 17.02 17.13 -28.61
C THR A 487 18.14 17.65 -29.51
N THR A 488 17.84 17.92 -30.79
CA THR A 488 18.71 18.61 -31.73
C THR A 488 18.31 20.08 -31.84
N ASP A 489 19.26 21.00 -31.70
CA ASP A 489 19.06 22.44 -31.90
C ASP A 489 19.11 22.85 -33.39
N GLY A 490 18.91 24.14 -33.67
CA GLY A 490 18.90 24.67 -35.04
C GLY A 490 20.27 24.70 -35.73
N ASP A 491 21.36 24.61 -34.97
CA ASP A 491 22.74 24.63 -35.46
C ASP A 491 23.32 23.20 -35.58
N GLY A 492 22.55 22.19 -35.20
CA GLY A 492 22.91 20.76 -35.27
C GLY A 492 23.54 20.20 -33.99
N GLY A 493 23.61 20.98 -32.91
CA GLY A 493 24.01 20.52 -31.59
C GLY A 493 22.96 19.57 -31.00
N THR A 494 23.41 18.57 -30.21
CA THR A 494 22.52 17.59 -29.58
C THR A 494 22.67 17.64 -28.06
N SER A 495 21.57 17.42 -27.34
CA SER A 495 21.56 17.28 -25.88
C SER A 495 20.58 16.19 -25.47
N THR A 496 20.89 15.46 -24.40
CA THR A 496 20.10 14.32 -23.96
C THR A 496 19.62 14.51 -22.53
N ALA A 497 18.32 14.34 -22.33
CA ALA A 497 17.71 14.24 -21.01
C ALA A 497 17.36 12.80 -20.71
N SER A 498 17.79 12.28 -19.57
CA SER A 498 17.59 10.88 -19.22
C SER A 498 16.80 10.70 -17.92
N ALA A 499 16.07 9.60 -17.84
CA ALA A 499 15.28 9.24 -16.67
C ALA A 499 15.01 7.73 -16.61
N GLN A 500 14.63 7.20 -15.45
CA GLN A 500 14.45 5.75 -15.23
C GLN A 500 13.07 5.40 -14.68
N LEU A 501 12.46 4.37 -15.26
CA LEU A 501 11.18 3.78 -14.85
C LEU A 501 11.38 2.32 -14.46
N ILE A 502 10.84 1.91 -13.31
CA ILE A 502 10.80 0.52 -12.87
C ILE A 502 9.34 0.08 -12.84
N TRP A 503 8.98 -0.82 -13.74
CA TRP A 503 7.69 -1.50 -13.72
C TRP A 503 7.75 -2.71 -12.79
N LYS A 504 6.70 -2.92 -12.00
CA LYS A 504 6.56 -4.03 -11.05
C LYS A 504 5.33 -4.86 -11.38
N TYR A 505 5.54 -6.15 -11.59
CA TYR A 505 4.46 -7.12 -11.61
C TYR A 505 4.02 -7.46 -10.18
N ARG A 506 2.71 -7.52 -9.94
CA ARG A 506 2.13 -7.97 -8.67
C ARG A 506 1.45 -9.34 -8.88
N PRO A 507 2.00 -10.44 -8.35
CA PRO A 507 1.39 -11.78 -8.50
C PRO A 507 0.20 -12.00 -7.57
N ASP A 508 0.01 -11.14 -6.57
CA ASP A 508 -1.00 -11.24 -5.51
C ASP A 508 -2.30 -10.47 -5.82
N VAL A 509 -2.39 -9.82 -6.98
CA VAL A 509 -3.57 -9.03 -7.39
C VAL A 509 -4.39 -9.71 -8.47
N ILE A 510 -5.65 -9.29 -8.61
CA ILE A 510 -6.58 -9.88 -9.58
C ILE A 510 -6.07 -9.86 -11.02
N SER A 511 -5.33 -8.82 -11.41
CA SER A 511 -4.78 -8.71 -12.77
C SER A 511 -3.67 -9.72 -13.08
N SER A 512 -3.21 -10.50 -12.10
CA SER A 512 -2.23 -11.58 -12.32
C SER A 512 -2.74 -12.63 -13.33
N GLN A 513 -4.04 -12.88 -13.36
CA GLN A 513 -4.70 -13.84 -14.25
C GLN A 513 -5.11 -13.27 -15.62
N LEU A 514 -4.79 -12.00 -15.90
CA LEU A 514 -5.21 -11.33 -17.13
C LEU A 514 -4.81 -12.10 -18.39
N ALA A 515 -3.56 -12.58 -18.47
CA ALA A 515 -3.05 -13.25 -19.67
C ALA A 515 -3.78 -14.57 -19.96
N ASP A 516 -3.99 -15.38 -18.93
CA ASP A 516 -4.65 -16.68 -19.03
C ASP A 516 -6.15 -16.52 -19.30
N ASP A 517 -6.82 -15.56 -18.65
CA ASP A 517 -8.22 -15.23 -18.91
C ASP A 517 -8.41 -14.74 -20.34
N TRP A 518 -7.50 -13.89 -20.85
CA TRP A 518 -7.57 -13.41 -22.23
C TRP A 518 -7.40 -14.53 -23.26
N GLU A 519 -6.51 -15.49 -23.01
CA GLU A 519 -6.34 -16.66 -23.88
C GLU A 519 -7.64 -17.48 -24.00
N ARG A 520 -8.36 -17.67 -22.89
CA ARG A 520 -9.68 -18.32 -22.88
C ARG A 520 -10.72 -17.50 -23.63
N LEU A 521 -10.72 -16.18 -23.43
CA LEU A 521 -11.66 -15.27 -24.10
C LEU A 521 -11.46 -15.23 -25.62
N CYS A 522 -10.23 -15.32 -26.12
CA CYS A 522 -10.00 -15.42 -27.57
C CYS A 522 -10.71 -16.63 -28.22
N GLN A 523 -10.98 -17.69 -27.45
CA GLN A 523 -11.74 -18.85 -27.93
C GLN A 523 -13.24 -18.63 -27.78
N HIS A 524 -13.66 -18.00 -26.68
CA HIS A 524 -15.08 -17.81 -26.33
C HIS A 524 -15.34 -16.41 -25.72
N PRO A 525 -15.42 -15.34 -26.55
CA PRO A 525 -15.52 -13.97 -26.06
C PRO A 525 -16.77 -13.66 -25.23
N PHE A 526 -17.86 -14.40 -25.48
CA PHE A 526 -19.18 -14.21 -24.87
C PHE A 526 -19.46 -15.14 -23.67
N VAL A 527 -18.45 -15.81 -23.11
CA VAL A 527 -18.65 -16.68 -21.95
C VAL A 527 -19.05 -15.87 -20.71
N ALA A 528 -20.10 -16.29 -20.01
CA ALA A 528 -20.49 -15.69 -18.74
C ALA A 528 -19.43 -15.94 -17.66
N LEU A 529 -18.98 -14.85 -17.02
CA LEU A 529 -17.95 -14.87 -15.99
C LEU A 529 -18.49 -15.36 -14.64
N ARG A 530 -17.59 -15.77 -13.75
CA ARG A 530 -17.95 -16.16 -12.38
C ARG A 530 -16.85 -15.82 -11.39
N CYS A 531 -17.25 -15.49 -10.17
CA CYS A 531 -16.35 -15.31 -9.05
C CYS A 531 -17.02 -15.81 -7.76
N GLY A 532 -16.23 -16.33 -6.82
CA GLY A 532 -16.68 -16.74 -5.49
C GLY A 532 -15.86 -16.06 -4.42
N ARG A 533 -16.49 -15.74 -3.29
CA ARG A 533 -15.78 -15.28 -2.08
C ARG A 533 -15.12 -16.45 -1.39
N GLU A 534 -13.89 -16.27 -0.92
CA GLU A 534 -13.25 -17.30 -0.11
C GLU A 534 -14.14 -17.56 1.13
N PRO A 535 -14.52 -18.82 1.40
CA PRO A 535 -15.37 -19.14 2.55
C PRO A 535 -14.68 -18.75 3.86
N GLY A 536 -15.43 -18.18 4.79
CA GLY A 536 -14.92 -17.94 6.13
C GLY A 536 -14.58 -19.26 6.83
N THR A 537 -13.43 -19.32 7.50
CA THR A 537 -13.04 -20.49 8.30
C THR A 537 -13.74 -20.48 9.66
N SER A 538 -14.09 -21.67 10.15
CA SER A 538 -14.57 -21.87 11.53
C SER A 538 -15.81 -21.05 11.93
N GLY A 539 -16.80 -20.95 11.04
CA GLY A 539 -18.07 -20.25 11.33
C GLY A 539 -18.02 -18.73 11.20
N ARG A 540 -16.89 -18.16 10.74
CA ARG A 540 -16.79 -16.75 10.36
C ARG A 540 -17.52 -16.50 9.04
N ARG A 541 -18.07 -15.29 8.86
CA ARG A 541 -18.63 -14.87 7.56
C ARG A 541 -17.51 -14.85 6.49
N PRO A 542 -17.84 -15.07 5.20
CA PRO A 542 -16.90 -14.82 4.10
C PRO A 542 -16.27 -13.44 4.24
N GLY A 543 -14.96 -13.34 3.97
CA GLY A 543 -14.22 -12.08 4.08
C GLY A 543 -14.67 -11.03 3.06
N SER A 544 -14.28 -9.77 3.28
CA SER A 544 -14.41 -8.73 2.26
C SER A 544 -13.56 -9.07 1.03
N ILE A 545 -14.01 -8.63 -0.14
CA ILE A 545 -13.25 -8.79 -1.39
C ILE A 545 -12.22 -7.67 -1.44
N ASP A 546 -10.97 -8.02 -1.75
CA ASP A 546 -9.88 -7.07 -1.97
C ASP A 546 -9.22 -7.42 -3.30
N LEU A 547 -9.30 -6.54 -4.31
CA LEU A 547 -8.70 -6.80 -5.62
C LEU A 547 -7.17 -6.76 -5.59
N SER A 548 -6.59 -6.19 -4.54
CA SER A 548 -5.16 -6.22 -4.26
C SER A 548 -4.70 -7.49 -3.57
N ASP A 549 -5.62 -8.37 -3.12
CA ASP A 549 -5.31 -9.68 -2.53
C ASP A 549 -6.24 -10.78 -3.08
N VAL A 550 -5.75 -11.51 -4.09
CA VAL A 550 -6.48 -12.63 -4.72
C VAL A 550 -6.84 -13.77 -3.76
N ARG A 551 -6.26 -13.82 -2.55
CA ARG A 551 -6.63 -14.82 -1.53
C ARG A 551 -8.03 -14.60 -0.96
N THR A 552 -8.62 -13.42 -1.20
CA THR A 552 -10.02 -13.14 -0.87
C THR A 552 -11.00 -13.82 -1.83
N LEU A 553 -10.52 -14.35 -2.96
CA LEU A 553 -11.32 -14.99 -4.00
C LEU A 553 -11.08 -16.50 -4.07
N VAL A 554 -12.14 -17.26 -4.33
CA VAL A 554 -12.06 -18.71 -4.60
C VAL A 554 -11.20 -18.96 -5.84
N PRO A 555 -10.26 -19.92 -5.80
CA PRO A 555 -9.45 -20.25 -6.96
C PRO A 555 -10.32 -20.78 -8.12
N GLY A 556 -10.11 -20.24 -9.32
CA GLY A 556 -10.52 -20.91 -10.56
C GLY A 556 -9.66 -22.15 -10.78
N TYR A 557 -10.22 -23.23 -11.34
CA TYR A 557 -9.46 -24.43 -11.70
C TYR A 557 -8.62 -25.05 -10.56
N ASP A 558 -9.10 -24.95 -9.31
CA ASP A 558 -8.44 -25.40 -8.08
C ASP A 558 -7.12 -24.68 -7.70
N ARG A 559 -6.59 -23.77 -8.53
CA ARG A 559 -5.27 -23.12 -8.30
C ARG A 559 -5.18 -21.65 -8.70
N ASP A 560 -6.02 -21.18 -9.62
CA ASP A 560 -5.87 -19.89 -10.28
C ASP A 560 -6.73 -18.82 -9.58
N ARG A 561 -6.21 -18.30 -8.47
CA ARG A 561 -6.88 -17.22 -7.73
C ARG A 561 -6.86 -15.93 -8.56
N GLY A 562 -8.03 -15.32 -8.71
CA GLY A 562 -8.21 -14.11 -9.52
C GLY A 562 -8.73 -14.34 -10.94
N SER A 563 -8.81 -15.59 -11.41
CA SER A 563 -9.40 -15.88 -12.73
C SER A 563 -10.92 -15.72 -12.68
N LEU A 564 -11.48 -14.99 -13.65
CA LEU A 564 -12.92 -14.74 -13.77
C LEU A 564 -13.57 -15.56 -14.89
N VAL A 565 -12.77 -16.13 -15.79
CA VAL A 565 -13.22 -16.86 -16.98
C VAL A 565 -13.29 -18.36 -16.67
N PRO A 566 -14.48 -18.96 -16.51
CA PRO A 566 -14.60 -20.37 -16.19
C PRO A 566 -14.36 -21.25 -17.42
N THR A 567 -14.27 -22.58 -17.22
CA THR A 567 -14.33 -23.55 -18.33
C THR A 567 -15.56 -23.29 -19.18
N TYR A 568 -15.36 -23.16 -20.50
CA TYR A 568 -16.44 -22.93 -21.43
C TYR A 568 -17.51 -24.01 -21.34
N ARG A 569 -18.76 -23.57 -21.29
CA ARG A 569 -19.94 -24.40 -21.45
C ARG A 569 -20.93 -23.66 -22.33
N ARG A 570 -21.49 -24.36 -23.32
CA ARG A 570 -22.41 -23.77 -24.29
C ARG A 570 -23.63 -23.13 -23.62
N GLU A 571 -24.12 -23.68 -22.52
CA GLU A 571 -25.25 -23.10 -21.78
C GLU A 571 -24.93 -21.78 -21.04
N ARG A 572 -23.66 -21.33 -21.04
CA ARG A 572 -23.20 -20.08 -20.44
C ARG A 572 -22.72 -19.05 -21.46
N ASP A 573 -22.89 -19.35 -22.74
CA ASP A 573 -22.52 -18.44 -23.82
C ASP A 573 -23.59 -17.36 -23.97
N LEU A 574 -23.28 -16.15 -23.51
CA LEU A 574 -24.21 -15.02 -23.50
C LEU A 574 -24.69 -14.67 -24.91
N GLY A 575 -23.86 -14.90 -25.94
CA GLY A 575 -24.26 -14.65 -27.32
C GLY A 575 -25.28 -15.67 -27.83
N LEU A 576 -25.13 -16.95 -27.49
CA LEU A 576 -26.12 -17.97 -27.81
C LEU A 576 -27.40 -17.79 -26.99
N ILE A 577 -27.28 -17.45 -25.70
CA ILE A 577 -28.41 -17.16 -24.81
C ILE A 577 -29.23 -16.00 -25.36
N TRP A 578 -28.57 -14.91 -25.75
CA TRP A 578 -29.26 -13.72 -26.24
C TRP A 578 -30.06 -14.00 -27.52
N LYS A 579 -29.49 -14.72 -28.50
CA LYS A 579 -30.20 -15.12 -29.73
C LYS A 579 -31.41 -16.02 -29.45
N ALA A 580 -31.28 -16.98 -28.53
CA ALA A 580 -32.39 -17.83 -28.12
C ALA A 580 -33.49 -17.05 -27.38
N ASN A 581 -33.09 -16.07 -26.55
CA ASN A 581 -34.01 -15.20 -25.83
C ASN A 581 -34.76 -14.25 -26.76
N LEU A 582 -34.11 -13.71 -27.81
CA LEU A 582 -34.78 -12.89 -28.82
C LEU A 582 -35.85 -13.67 -29.57
N LYS A 583 -35.54 -14.91 -29.96
CA LYS A 583 -36.53 -15.81 -30.56
C LYS A 583 -37.70 -16.05 -29.60
N THR A 584 -37.43 -16.32 -28.33
CA THR A 584 -38.46 -16.50 -27.30
C THR A 584 -39.33 -15.25 -27.14
N ALA A 585 -38.72 -14.07 -27.13
CA ALA A 585 -39.44 -12.81 -27.03
C ALA A 585 -40.35 -12.55 -28.23
N LEU A 586 -39.90 -12.90 -29.44
CA LEU A 586 -40.72 -12.83 -30.65
C LEU A 586 -41.87 -13.85 -30.62
N ASP A 587 -41.58 -15.11 -30.29
CA ASP A 587 -42.59 -16.19 -30.22
C ASP A 587 -43.68 -15.89 -29.17
N GLN A 588 -43.33 -15.18 -28.09
CA GLN A 588 -44.24 -14.76 -27.03
C GLN A 588 -44.89 -13.39 -27.30
N ASN A 589 -44.67 -12.77 -28.47
CA ASN A 589 -45.14 -11.43 -28.82
C ASN A 589 -44.73 -10.34 -27.81
N LEU A 590 -43.59 -10.52 -27.13
CA LEU A 590 -43.01 -9.52 -26.24
C LEU A 590 -42.25 -8.43 -27.01
N VAL A 591 -41.85 -8.72 -28.25
CA VAL A 591 -41.22 -7.78 -29.20
C VAL A 591 -41.89 -7.95 -30.56
N GLY A 592 -42.12 -6.85 -31.28
CA GLY A 592 -42.67 -6.89 -32.64
C GLY A 592 -41.64 -7.41 -33.66
N ARG A 593 -42.11 -7.93 -34.80
CA ARG A 593 -41.24 -8.52 -35.84
C ARG A 593 -40.15 -7.56 -36.34
N ASP A 594 -40.52 -6.35 -36.73
CA ASP A 594 -39.58 -5.34 -37.22
C ASP A 594 -38.54 -4.98 -36.13
N GLY A 595 -38.98 -4.89 -34.87
CA GLY A 595 -38.08 -4.66 -33.74
C GLY A 595 -37.14 -5.84 -33.48
N ALA A 596 -37.60 -7.08 -33.64
CA ALA A 596 -36.75 -8.25 -33.51
C ALA A 596 -35.71 -8.34 -34.64
N GLU A 597 -36.08 -7.99 -35.88
CA GLU A 597 -35.15 -7.92 -37.01
C GLU A 597 -34.09 -6.83 -36.80
N GLU A 598 -34.48 -5.64 -36.32
CA GLU A 598 -33.56 -4.55 -35.95
C GLU A 598 -32.60 -4.95 -34.81
N LEU A 599 -33.14 -5.54 -33.73
CA LEU A 599 -32.35 -6.02 -32.59
C LEU A 599 -31.33 -7.09 -33.02
N GLN A 600 -31.74 -8.04 -33.86
CA GLN A 600 -30.86 -9.09 -34.36
C GLN A 600 -29.69 -8.49 -35.15
N ALA A 601 -29.96 -7.54 -36.05
CA ALA A 601 -28.94 -6.89 -36.86
C ALA A 601 -27.92 -6.11 -35.99
N LEU A 602 -28.41 -5.33 -35.03
CA LEU A 602 -27.54 -4.58 -34.11
C LEU A 602 -26.72 -5.50 -33.21
N PHE A 603 -27.30 -6.63 -32.76
CA PHE A 603 -26.58 -7.61 -31.96
C PHE A 603 -25.45 -8.27 -32.74
N GLU A 604 -25.66 -8.67 -34.00
CA GLU A 604 -24.57 -9.25 -34.80
C GLU A 604 -23.45 -8.23 -35.08
N ALA A 605 -23.81 -6.98 -35.35
CA ALA A 605 -22.83 -5.91 -35.54
C ALA A 605 -21.99 -5.66 -34.27
N PHE A 606 -22.63 -5.61 -33.10
CA PHE A 606 -21.92 -5.52 -31.82
C PHE A 606 -21.03 -6.76 -31.59
N ARG A 607 -21.57 -7.96 -31.84
CA ARG A 607 -20.86 -9.23 -31.65
C ARG A 607 -19.57 -9.28 -32.47
N GLU A 608 -19.65 -8.99 -33.76
CA GLU A 608 -18.49 -8.96 -34.65
C GLU A 608 -17.41 -8.00 -34.13
N ARG A 609 -17.78 -6.76 -33.81
CA ARG A 609 -16.80 -5.77 -33.31
C ARG A 609 -16.23 -6.11 -31.95
N TYR A 610 -17.01 -6.69 -31.06
CA TYR A 610 -16.52 -7.12 -29.76
C TYR A 610 -15.57 -8.33 -29.89
N GLU A 611 -15.88 -9.32 -30.73
CA GLU A 611 -14.97 -10.44 -31.03
C GLU A 611 -13.65 -9.94 -31.64
N ASP A 612 -13.72 -9.01 -32.60
CA ASP A 612 -12.55 -8.34 -33.20
C ASP A 612 -11.72 -7.60 -32.15
N ALA A 613 -12.38 -6.93 -31.19
CA ALA A 613 -11.70 -6.25 -30.09
C ALA A 613 -10.90 -7.24 -29.23
N ILE A 614 -11.53 -8.33 -28.78
CA ILE A 614 -10.89 -9.34 -27.92
C ILE A 614 -9.72 -10.03 -28.63
N ILE A 615 -9.92 -10.45 -29.89
CA ILE A 615 -8.90 -11.17 -30.67
C ILE A 615 -7.75 -10.22 -31.04
N GLY A 616 -8.06 -9.04 -31.59
CA GLY A 616 -7.06 -8.08 -32.04
C GLY A 616 -6.27 -7.43 -30.91
N PHE A 617 -6.83 -7.37 -29.68
CA PHE A 617 -6.12 -6.86 -28.50
C PHE A 617 -4.81 -7.62 -28.24
N ARG A 618 -4.71 -8.90 -28.61
CA ARG A 618 -3.47 -9.67 -28.42
C ARG A 618 -2.29 -9.13 -29.25
N GLN A 619 -2.56 -8.51 -30.39
CA GLN A 619 -1.54 -8.01 -31.31
C GLN A 619 -1.32 -6.50 -31.16
N GLU A 620 -2.41 -5.75 -31.04
CA GLU A 620 -2.39 -4.29 -31.03
C GLU A 620 -2.65 -3.71 -29.64
N GLY A 621 -2.97 -4.53 -28.65
CA GLY A 621 -3.32 -4.07 -27.30
C GLY A 621 -4.51 -3.11 -27.33
N ALA A 622 -4.44 -2.09 -26.49
CA ALA A 622 -5.46 -1.05 -26.39
C ALA A 622 -5.57 -0.14 -27.63
N LEU A 623 -4.66 -0.23 -28.61
CA LEU A 623 -4.73 0.55 -29.84
C LEU A 623 -5.77 0.04 -30.84
N ASN A 624 -6.14 -1.25 -30.73
CA ASN A 624 -7.09 -1.87 -31.64
C ASN A 624 -8.36 -1.02 -31.71
N LEU A 625 -8.67 -0.48 -32.89
CA LEU A 625 -9.81 0.41 -33.09
C LEU A 625 -11.14 -0.26 -32.68
N ALA A 626 -11.23 -1.59 -32.83
CA ALA A 626 -12.39 -2.35 -32.41
C ALA A 626 -12.69 -2.18 -30.91
N CYS A 627 -11.68 -1.94 -30.04
CA CYS A 627 -11.88 -1.67 -28.61
C CYS A 627 -12.79 -0.46 -28.36
N ARG A 628 -12.69 0.57 -29.20
CA ARG A 628 -13.55 1.75 -29.16
C ARG A 628 -14.84 1.55 -29.97
N GLU A 629 -14.73 1.03 -31.18
CA GLU A 629 -15.88 0.94 -32.10
C GLU A 629 -16.98 0.02 -31.58
N GLN A 630 -16.62 -1.08 -30.90
CA GLN A 630 -17.63 -1.96 -30.30
C GLN A 630 -18.48 -1.25 -29.25
N ALA A 631 -17.95 -0.22 -28.56
CA ALA A 631 -18.72 0.51 -27.54
C ALA A 631 -19.84 1.35 -28.16
N SER A 632 -19.65 1.86 -29.38
CA SER A 632 -20.73 2.51 -30.14
C SER A 632 -21.81 1.50 -30.53
N ALA A 633 -21.41 0.35 -31.07
CA ALA A 633 -22.35 -0.72 -31.43
C ALA A 633 -23.10 -1.27 -30.20
N TYR A 634 -22.42 -1.35 -29.05
CA TYR A 634 -23.01 -1.73 -27.77
C TYR A 634 -24.06 -0.70 -27.31
N ALA A 635 -23.74 0.59 -27.42
CA ALA A 635 -24.68 1.67 -27.08
C ALA A 635 -25.93 1.64 -27.98
N ASP A 636 -25.75 1.51 -29.30
CA ASP A 636 -26.84 1.42 -30.27
C ASP A 636 -27.76 0.22 -29.97
N LEU A 637 -27.17 -0.93 -29.64
CA LEU A 637 -27.91 -2.12 -29.24
C LEU A 637 -28.69 -1.92 -27.93
N LEU A 638 -28.08 -1.34 -26.90
CA LEU A 638 -28.74 -1.08 -25.61
C LEU A 638 -29.92 -0.11 -25.79
N ASP A 639 -29.75 0.93 -26.59
CA ASP A 639 -30.83 1.88 -26.91
C ASP A 639 -31.96 1.22 -27.70
N ALA A 640 -31.64 0.35 -28.66
CA ALA A 640 -32.63 -0.42 -29.39
C ALA A 640 -33.40 -1.39 -28.47
N VAL A 641 -32.72 -2.08 -27.54
CA VAL A 641 -33.38 -2.96 -26.55
C VAL A 641 -34.35 -2.15 -25.69
N ARG A 642 -33.93 -0.97 -25.22
CA ARG A 642 -34.80 -0.07 -24.44
C ARG A 642 -36.06 0.36 -25.21
N LYS A 643 -35.93 0.62 -26.51
CA LYS A 643 -37.00 1.08 -27.38
C LYS A 643 -37.96 -0.05 -27.79
N HIS A 644 -37.42 -1.18 -28.24
CA HIS A 644 -38.19 -2.25 -28.88
C HIS A 644 -38.64 -3.35 -27.91
N ALA A 645 -37.99 -3.47 -26.75
CA ALA A 645 -38.27 -4.52 -25.78
C ALA A 645 -38.54 -3.95 -24.37
N PRO A 646 -39.59 -3.11 -24.21
CA PRO A 646 -39.96 -2.61 -22.89
C PRO A 646 -40.54 -3.72 -22.00
N GLY A 647 -40.55 -3.48 -20.69
CA GLY A 647 -41.16 -4.39 -19.71
C GLY A 647 -40.19 -5.39 -19.07
N ASP A 648 -40.56 -5.90 -17.90
CA ASP A 648 -39.63 -6.63 -17.03
C ASP A 648 -39.18 -7.98 -17.61
N ARG A 649 -40.07 -8.66 -18.35
CA ARG A 649 -39.72 -9.92 -19.01
C ARG A 649 -38.67 -9.73 -20.10
N ASN A 650 -38.78 -8.64 -20.87
CA ASN A 650 -37.80 -8.29 -21.89
C ASN A 650 -36.47 -7.82 -21.28
N LYS A 651 -36.50 -7.13 -20.13
CA LYS A 651 -35.27 -6.80 -19.37
C LYS A 651 -34.52 -8.07 -18.95
N GLU A 652 -35.24 -9.09 -18.47
CA GLU A 652 -34.64 -10.38 -18.09
C GLU A 652 -34.09 -11.14 -19.31
N LEU A 653 -34.80 -11.13 -20.44
CA LEU A 653 -34.43 -11.90 -21.63
C LEU A 653 -33.32 -11.23 -22.46
N LEU A 654 -33.40 -9.92 -22.69
CA LEU A 654 -32.61 -9.22 -23.71
C LEU A 654 -31.63 -8.21 -23.14
N LEU A 655 -31.96 -7.53 -22.05
CA LEU A 655 -31.07 -6.53 -21.45
C LEU A 655 -30.02 -7.18 -20.54
N ARG A 656 -30.45 -8.10 -19.67
CA ARG A 656 -29.57 -8.76 -18.69
C ARG A 656 -28.34 -9.44 -19.32
N PRO A 657 -28.45 -10.30 -20.35
CA PRO A 657 -27.26 -10.96 -20.91
C PRO A 657 -26.24 -9.97 -21.51
N LEU A 658 -26.69 -8.79 -21.96
CA LEU A 658 -25.80 -7.75 -22.48
C LEU A 658 -25.06 -7.02 -21.36
N LEU A 659 -25.72 -6.79 -20.22
CA LEU A 659 -25.13 -6.15 -19.05
C LEU A 659 -24.23 -7.10 -18.23
N GLU A 660 -24.46 -8.42 -18.31
CA GLU A 660 -23.59 -9.43 -17.69
C GLU A 660 -22.27 -9.65 -18.46
N LEU A 661 -22.16 -9.16 -19.70
CA LEU A 661 -20.96 -9.34 -20.52
C LEU A 661 -19.77 -8.59 -19.92
N GLY A 662 -18.73 -9.32 -19.53
CA GLY A 662 -17.54 -8.74 -18.88
C GLY A 662 -17.73 -8.41 -17.40
N GLN A 663 -18.86 -8.81 -16.80
CA GLN A 663 -19.13 -8.68 -15.37
C GLN A 663 -19.18 -10.06 -14.71
N ALA A 664 -18.36 -10.27 -13.69
CA ALA A 664 -18.35 -11.47 -12.86
C ALA A 664 -19.19 -11.24 -11.60
N PRO A 665 -20.41 -11.78 -11.50
CA PRO A 665 -21.16 -11.73 -10.24
C PRO A 665 -20.41 -12.54 -9.18
N VAL A 666 -20.37 -12.01 -7.96
CA VAL A 666 -19.72 -12.67 -6.83
C VAL A 666 -20.75 -13.40 -5.98
N GLY A 667 -20.57 -14.72 -5.85
CA GLY A 667 -21.46 -15.58 -5.05
C GLY A 667 -21.31 -15.41 -3.53
N ASP A 668 -22.19 -16.09 -2.80
CA ASP A 668 -22.07 -16.40 -1.36
C ASP A 668 -21.88 -15.17 -0.43
N GLY A 669 -22.78 -14.19 -0.51
CA GLY A 669 -22.78 -13.02 0.38
C GLY A 669 -23.71 -11.89 -0.08
N ALA A 670 -23.41 -10.65 0.35
CA ALA A 670 -24.05 -9.45 -0.19
C ALA A 670 -23.83 -9.36 -1.71
N ALA A 671 -24.70 -8.66 -2.43
CA ALA A 671 -24.53 -8.49 -3.86
C ALA A 671 -23.23 -7.76 -4.14
N ALA A 672 -22.39 -8.37 -4.98
CA ALA A 672 -21.18 -7.77 -5.48
C ALA A 672 -20.91 -8.26 -6.89
N ALA A 673 -20.17 -7.48 -7.66
CA ALA A 673 -19.72 -7.84 -8.98
C ALA A 673 -18.32 -7.30 -9.25
N ILE A 674 -17.52 -8.07 -9.97
CA ILE A 674 -16.23 -7.61 -10.49
C ILE A 674 -16.39 -7.33 -11.97
N VAL A 675 -16.14 -6.10 -12.38
CA VAL A 675 -16.10 -5.72 -13.81
C VAL A 675 -14.67 -5.93 -14.30
N ALA A 676 -14.52 -6.72 -15.36
CA ALA A 676 -13.23 -7.10 -15.92
C ALA A 676 -12.75 -6.13 -17.03
N PRO A 677 -11.44 -6.09 -17.34
CA PRO A 677 -10.88 -5.20 -18.37
C PRO A 677 -11.45 -5.41 -19.79
N TRP A 678 -12.01 -6.59 -20.07
CA TRP A 678 -12.65 -6.92 -21.35
C TRP A 678 -14.14 -6.58 -21.39
N HIS A 679 -14.72 -6.00 -20.33
CA HIS A 679 -16.06 -5.43 -20.42
C HIS A 679 -16.13 -4.39 -21.56
N PRO A 680 -17.23 -4.31 -22.35
CA PRO A 680 -17.38 -3.37 -23.47
C PRO A 680 -16.91 -1.95 -23.14
N LEU A 681 -17.39 -1.38 -22.04
CA LEU A 681 -16.95 -0.04 -21.62
C LEU A 681 -15.48 -0.02 -21.15
N ARG A 682 -14.94 -1.09 -20.56
CA ARG A 682 -13.53 -1.12 -20.13
C ARG A 682 -12.55 -1.19 -21.31
N LEU A 683 -12.92 -1.85 -22.41
CA LEU A 683 -12.13 -1.85 -23.65
C LEU A 683 -12.02 -0.44 -24.25
N ALA A 684 -13.12 0.31 -24.31
CA ALA A 684 -13.11 1.69 -24.78
C ALA A 684 -12.32 2.62 -23.83
N ALA A 685 -12.40 2.38 -22.52
CA ALA A 685 -11.61 3.08 -21.52
C ALA A 685 -10.11 2.85 -21.72
N ALA A 686 -9.69 1.59 -21.92
CA ALA A 686 -8.30 1.24 -22.17
C ALA A 686 -7.76 1.96 -23.42
N TRP A 687 -8.56 1.98 -24.51
CA TRP A 687 -8.24 2.74 -25.72
C TRP A 687 -8.05 4.23 -25.41
N ARG A 688 -8.96 4.85 -24.66
CA ARG A 688 -8.87 6.29 -24.32
C ARG A 688 -7.65 6.59 -23.45
N LYS A 689 -7.36 5.76 -22.43
CA LYS A 689 -6.18 5.89 -21.58
C LYS A 689 -4.88 5.80 -22.39
N ALA A 690 -4.78 4.83 -23.29
CA ALA A 690 -3.62 4.70 -24.18
C ALA A 690 -3.44 5.93 -25.07
N HIS A 691 -4.53 6.46 -25.64
CA HIS A 691 -4.50 7.67 -26.44
C HIS A 691 -4.14 8.93 -25.65
N LEU A 692 -4.58 9.05 -24.39
CA LEU A 692 -4.17 10.14 -23.50
C LEU A 692 -2.66 10.13 -23.26
N VAL A 693 -2.09 8.95 -22.98
CA VAL A 693 -0.63 8.77 -22.80
C VAL A 693 0.12 9.13 -24.08
N ARG A 694 -0.38 8.70 -25.23
CA ARG A 694 0.15 9.12 -26.54
C ARG A 694 0.12 10.64 -26.70
N GLU A 695 -0.99 11.30 -26.38
CA GLU A 695 -1.14 12.76 -26.47
C GLU A 695 -0.10 13.47 -25.59
N VAL A 696 0.15 12.97 -24.38
CA VAL A 696 1.16 13.52 -23.45
C VAL A 696 2.57 13.35 -24.01
N VAL A 697 2.94 12.12 -24.41
CA VAL A 697 4.27 11.82 -24.98
C VAL A 697 4.52 12.69 -26.22
N ARG A 698 3.56 12.75 -27.14
CA ARG A 698 3.66 13.56 -28.35
C ARG A 698 3.71 15.05 -28.07
N SER A 699 3.00 15.54 -27.04
CA SER A 699 3.07 16.96 -26.67
C SER A 699 4.45 17.38 -26.20
N VAL A 700 5.22 16.46 -25.60
CA VAL A 700 6.61 16.73 -25.24
C VAL A 700 7.55 16.59 -26.45
N ILE A 701 7.36 15.60 -27.33
CA ILE A 701 8.30 15.33 -28.44
C ILE A 701 8.04 16.21 -29.66
N ASP A 702 6.79 16.41 -30.05
CA ASP A 702 6.42 17.09 -31.31
C ASP A 702 6.55 18.62 -31.20
N ARG A 703 6.71 19.17 -29.98
CA ARG A 703 6.83 20.62 -29.74
C ARG A 703 8.29 21.02 -29.51
N PRO A 704 8.79 22.08 -30.18
CA PRO A 704 10.18 22.52 -30.02
C PRO A 704 10.59 22.85 -28.59
N ALA A 705 9.71 23.54 -27.85
CA ALA A 705 9.91 23.88 -26.43
C ALA A 705 9.36 22.82 -25.47
N GLY A 706 8.72 21.76 -25.98
CA GLY A 706 8.02 20.77 -25.18
C GLY A 706 6.68 21.25 -24.66
N LEU A 707 6.27 20.69 -23.52
CA LEU A 707 5.05 21.08 -22.83
C LEU A 707 5.30 22.36 -22.04
N GLU A 708 4.56 23.41 -22.36
CA GLU A 708 4.62 24.73 -21.73
C GLU A 708 3.47 24.93 -20.72
N GLY A 709 3.60 25.93 -19.84
CA GLY A 709 2.60 26.27 -18.82
C GLY A 709 2.90 25.68 -17.43
N ASP A 710 1.88 25.57 -16.57
CA ASP A 710 2.01 24.92 -15.26
C ASP A 710 2.02 23.39 -15.43
N THR A 711 3.17 22.87 -15.86
CA THR A 711 3.37 21.44 -16.11
C THR A 711 3.19 20.61 -14.85
N LYS A 712 3.58 21.13 -13.67
CA LYS A 712 3.40 20.42 -12.39
C LYS A 712 1.92 20.18 -12.07
N LEU A 713 1.08 21.19 -12.28
CA LEU A 713 -0.37 21.05 -12.13
C LEU A 713 -0.92 20.01 -13.12
N PHE A 714 -0.55 20.13 -14.41
CA PHE A 714 -0.98 19.21 -15.45
C PHE A 714 -0.63 17.75 -15.14
N PHE A 715 0.62 17.45 -14.78
CA PHE A 715 1.05 16.08 -14.50
C PHE A 715 0.47 15.54 -13.19
N ARG A 716 0.19 16.41 -12.21
CA ARG A 716 -0.53 16.01 -11.00
C ARG A 716 -1.97 15.60 -11.31
N ASP A 717 -2.68 16.42 -12.08
CA ASP A 717 -4.07 16.13 -12.43
C ASP A 717 -4.15 14.89 -13.34
N LEU A 718 -3.22 14.73 -14.28
CA LEU A 718 -3.05 13.51 -15.08
C LEU A 718 -2.81 12.27 -14.21
N ALA A 719 -2.00 12.39 -13.15
CA ALA A 719 -1.74 11.28 -12.23
C ALA A 719 -3.01 10.83 -11.50
N GLU A 720 -3.86 11.78 -11.07
CA GLU A 720 -5.14 11.47 -10.44
C GLU A 720 -6.13 10.84 -11.44
N ASP A 721 -6.23 11.39 -12.66
CA ASP A 721 -7.08 10.85 -13.72
C ASP A 721 -6.70 9.40 -14.07
N MET A 722 -5.40 9.12 -14.21
CA MET A 722 -4.92 7.78 -14.58
C MET A 722 -5.13 6.72 -13.49
N ARG A 723 -5.22 7.13 -12.22
CA ARG A 723 -5.56 6.24 -11.09
C ARG A 723 -7.01 5.80 -11.11
N HIS A 724 -7.91 6.64 -11.60
CA HIS A 724 -9.32 6.32 -11.67
C HIS A 724 -9.60 5.31 -12.78
N VAL A 725 -10.50 4.34 -12.55
CA VAL A 725 -10.92 3.43 -13.62
C VAL A 725 -12.10 4.02 -14.36
N PHE A 726 -11.87 4.38 -15.63
CA PHE A 726 -12.90 4.97 -16.48
C PHE A 726 -13.98 3.94 -16.76
N TYR A 727 -15.23 4.23 -16.38
CA TYR A 727 -16.50 3.54 -16.67
C TYR A 727 -16.52 1.98 -16.81
N PRO A 728 -17.53 1.30 -16.28
CA PRO A 728 -18.68 1.84 -15.53
C PRO A 728 -18.31 2.14 -14.07
N GLU A 729 -18.93 3.19 -13.52
CA GLU A 729 -18.90 3.52 -12.08
C GLU A 729 -20.06 2.87 -11.31
N VAL A 730 -21.09 2.46 -12.05
CA VAL A 730 -22.29 1.82 -11.53
C VAL A 730 -22.65 0.67 -12.46
N VAL A 731 -22.94 -0.49 -11.89
CA VAL A 731 -23.38 -1.67 -12.64
C VAL A 731 -24.64 -2.27 -12.02
N VAL A 732 -25.27 -3.19 -12.76
CA VAL A 732 -26.42 -3.95 -12.26
C VAL A 732 -25.98 -5.39 -12.09
N SER A 733 -26.23 -5.96 -10.92
CA SER A 733 -26.11 -7.39 -10.66
C SER A 733 -27.49 -8.01 -10.41
N TRP A 734 -27.59 -9.33 -10.42
CA TRP A 734 -28.86 -10.03 -10.25
C TRP A 734 -28.80 -11.09 -9.16
N THR A 735 -29.65 -10.92 -8.14
CA THR A 735 -29.96 -11.95 -7.15
C THR A 735 -31.21 -12.70 -7.60
N GLY A 736 -31.01 -13.82 -8.30
CA GLY A 736 -32.08 -14.52 -8.99
C GLY A 736 -32.66 -13.69 -10.13
N ARG A 737 -33.90 -13.19 -9.96
CA ARG A 737 -34.57 -12.28 -10.91
C ARG A 737 -34.53 -10.80 -10.51
N LYS A 738 -34.11 -10.49 -9.28
CA LYS A 738 -34.11 -9.13 -8.77
C LYS A 738 -32.82 -8.41 -9.21
N PRO A 739 -32.92 -7.28 -9.94
CA PRO A 739 -31.76 -6.44 -10.23
C PRO A 739 -31.36 -5.65 -8.98
N GLU A 740 -30.06 -5.52 -8.77
CA GLU A 740 -29.44 -4.74 -7.70
C GLU A 740 -28.41 -3.81 -8.31
N LEU A 741 -28.50 -2.53 -7.98
CA LEU A 741 -27.59 -1.49 -8.48
C LEU A 741 -26.39 -1.43 -7.54
N LEU A 742 -25.19 -1.61 -8.09
CA LEU A 742 -23.94 -1.65 -7.33
C LEU A 742 -23.05 -0.49 -7.75
N ALA A 743 -22.32 0.08 -6.79
CA ALA A 743 -21.41 1.20 -7.04
C ALA A 743 -19.95 0.76 -6.91
N LEU A 744 -19.07 1.41 -7.67
CA LEU A 744 -17.62 1.22 -7.59
C LEU A 744 -17.10 1.48 -6.16
N VAL A 745 -16.43 0.48 -5.57
CA VAL A 745 -15.83 0.57 -4.23
C VAL A 745 -14.32 0.33 -4.21
N ASP A 746 -13.80 -0.46 -5.16
CA ASP A 746 -12.37 -0.78 -5.27
C ASP A 746 -11.99 -1.01 -6.73
N SER A 747 -10.70 -0.84 -7.05
CA SER A 747 -10.16 -1.09 -8.37
C SER A 747 -8.68 -1.42 -8.39
N GLN A 748 -8.29 -2.35 -9.27
CA GLN A 748 -6.90 -2.76 -9.45
C GLN A 748 -6.69 -3.31 -10.87
N GLY A 749 -5.73 -2.76 -11.62
CA GLY A 749 -5.38 -3.27 -12.96
C GLY A 749 -6.52 -3.24 -13.99
N ASP A 750 -7.35 -2.19 -13.96
CA ASP A 750 -8.62 -2.01 -14.71
C ASP A 750 -9.74 -3.00 -14.37
N TYR A 751 -9.54 -3.87 -13.37
CA TYR A 751 -10.64 -4.53 -12.69
C TYR A 751 -11.25 -3.57 -11.68
N SER A 752 -12.55 -3.74 -11.42
CA SER A 752 -13.22 -3.00 -10.35
C SER A 752 -14.25 -3.82 -9.62
N LEU A 753 -14.30 -3.65 -8.31
CA LEU A 753 -15.29 -4.22 -7.43
C LEU A 753 -16.45 -3.23 -7.28
N HIS A 754 -17.66 -3.76 -7.41
CA HIS A 754 -18.91 -3.03 -7.19
C HIS A 754 -19.72 -3.75 -6.12
N GLU A 755 -20.24 -3.00 -5.14
CA GLU A 755 -21.05 -3.49 -4.02
C GLU A 755 -22.30 -2.63 -3.76
#